data_AF-A0A973FPC7-F1
#
_entry.id   AF-A0A973FPC7-F1
#
_cell.length_a   1.000
_cell.length_b   1.000
_cell.length_c   1.000
_cell.angle_alpha   90.00
_cell.angle_beta   90.00
_cell.angle_gamma   90.00
#
_symmetry.space_group_name_H-M   'P 1'
#
loop_
_entity.id
_entity.type
_entity.pdbx_description
1 polymer ?
#
loop_
_entity_poly.entity_id
_entity_poly.type
_entity_poly.pdbx_seq_one_letter_code
_entity_poly.pdbx_strand_id
1 'polypeptide(L)'
;MKGSAVTTPVEARWAGLAERLKSPVSPAASRGIYQRLGRRIATRPHDGLSSVDLWERLAHRLDFAQYRPTRIANVAEETIKEGGQEFTVLRSPSGNYLRLSEAERALWHAMDGIQTVAQMATMGFLRFKQLLPVADLVQSLRSQGFLADAPVGVYRSLRDHEEARSVEGRGEKLLDVLRERTFDIKNIDGIIDKIYQAGGRWLFTRPFAIIHGLITLIGLVCFVLKVGAGESYQVLNADNVLLSLLALWVALLISFMLHELSHALAVKRSGRRVLRGGVMIYYGMPAAFVDTSDMWLTGRGPRILVSLAGPLSDLLIGSLGAIAAYALGEGLVAGAAYKLAAACYLAALFNFNPLLELDGYFILVDLLRLPNLRQRALTFISGPLWQKLRSRSAFSGEERFFSIYGLLAALYTALAVVLTMLFWQRQLVGVLTKLWAEGWLGRVLALVVLLIIGVPFGLGLFVAAWGLVRAAATWVARRGYGRSPLIVGAALAALATALTGLPLQYGLQVAFIPPLLWLAALVAQISLQADYRGAQVGQALNSFLAVSVIELLALGGYLLLPGLSGLWTGLEIASFVLLMFAGFVSLLDVDLHHSRPSELATSALMFGLAFLIGGLVIGVIAAAQPGVWFVWVVIEAAPIYLNVMALALLLPQLIGLRDSRLLWCWLLLWMGIAAQTLSYLLELLPSWRNTHLAIAALTLSSGLWAAAWCTHYLTLRQLSMHGLVWPLQPALSEAERLQRAFQHCYAGCYRLLHTLYGSRRAQALDDRMDVLAATANWDITLDREQVRIGPALMMGPLEQQGARYAEVLRYTVATIEEQAGATFARRAIQAAYDALPWPEREAAGWQIFPNTPWGGDLSRAFGDVREARLRLLRQVEIFTACDDHEIQELASALEARTVAAGQMLLAAGVIPSGLWVVEAGEVAVKQGDTLVAELHRGEIFGEVGE
;
A
#
# COMPACT_ATOMS: atom_id res chain seq x y z
N MET A 1 10.38 -0.79 57.03
CA MET A 1 9.25 -1.00 56.09
C MET A 1 9.70 -0.53 54.72
N LYS A 2 10.01 -1.44 53.79
CA LYS A 2 10.35 -1.13 52.40
C LYS A 2 9.40 -1.93 51.50
N GLY A 3 8.59 -1.23 50.71
CA GLY A 3 7.56 -1.79 49.84
C GLY A 3 8.15 -2.44 48.61
N SER A 4 7.72 -3.68 48.34
CA SER A 4 8.00 -4.46 47.15
C SER A 4 7.22 -3.92 45.96
N ALA A 5 7.92 -3.54 44.89
CA ALA A 5 7.33 -3.27 43.59
C ALA A 5 6.83 -4.59 42.97
N VAL A 6 5.53 -4.66 42.72
CA VAL A 6 4.88 -5.77 42.01
C VAL A 6 5.23 -5.63 40.53
N THR A 7 6.15 -6.46 40.05
CA THR A 7 6.42 -6.62 38.61
C THR A 7 5.25 -7.33 37.95
N THR A 8 4.75 -6.77 36.85
CA THR A 8 3.63 -7.38 36.13
C THR A 8 4.08 -8.66 35.40
N PRO A 9 3.21 -9.68 35.20
CA PRO A 9 3.57 -10.93 34.50
C PRO A 9 4.08 -10.72 33.07
N VAL A 10 3.76 -9.56 32.48
CA VAL A 10 4.17 -9.15 31.14
C VAL A 10 5.62 -8.67 31.16
N GLU A 11 6.02 -7.85 32.13
CA GLU A 11 7.40 -7.38 32.27
C GLU A 11 8.39 -8.51 32.58
N ALA A 12 7.99 -9.49 33.41
CA ALA A 12 8.80 -10.68 33.68
C ALA A 12 9.00 -11.54 32.41
N ARG A 13 7.99 -11.61 31.53
CA ARG A 13 8.09 -12.32 30.24
C ARG A 13 8.99 -11.59 29.24
N TRP A 14 8.92 -10.26 29.18
CA TRP A 14 9.78 -9.46 28.30
C TRP A 14 11.24 -9.43 28.78
N ALA A 15 11.47 -9.37 30.09
CA ALA A 15 12.80 -9.50 30.68
C ALA A 15 13.43 -10.87 30.36
N GLY A 16 12.67 -11.96 30.52
CA GLY A 16 13.14 -13.30 30.16
C GLY A 16 13.37 -13.51 28.66
N LEU A 17 12.65 -12.78 27.79
CA LEU A 17 12.88 -12.82 26.34
C LEU A 17 14.11 -12.00 25.93
N ALA A 18 14.31 -10.83 26.56
CA ALA A 18 15.49 -9.99 26.35
C ALA A 18 16.77 -10.68 26.85
N GLU A 19 16.68 -11.46 27.92
CA GLU A 19 17.79 -12.25 28.45
C GLU A 19 18.13 -13.45 27.53
N ARG A 20 17.11 -14.09 26.95
CA ARG A 20 17.29 -15.14 25.92
C ARG A 20 17.83 -14.60 24.59
N LEU A 21 17.52 -13.36 24.22
CA LEU A 21 18.05 -12.69 23.03
C LEU A 21 19.47 -12.14 23.22
N LYS A 22 19.88 -11.85 24.47
CA LYS A 22 21.25 -11.48 24.85
C LYS A 22 22.18 -12.67 24.99
N SER A 23 21.64 -13.88 25.08
CA SER A 23 22.43 -15.11 25.10
C SER A 23 22.94 -15.38 23.68
N PRO A 24 24.27 -15.39 23.42
CA PRO A 24 24.76 -15.84 22.12
C PRO A 24 24.22 -17.25 21.88
N VAL A 25 23.59 -17.47 20.73
CA VAL A 25 23.14 -18.81 20.33
C VAL A 25 24.37 -19.71 20.40
N SER A 26 24.40 -20.63 21.36
CA SER A 26 25.51 -21.56 21.50
C SER A 26 25.73 -22.28 20.15
N PRO A 27 26.96 -22.36 19.64
CA PRO A 27 27.30 -23.11 18.42
C PRO A 27 26.83 -24.57 18.47
N ALA A 28 26.54 -25.11 19.65
CA ALA A 28 26.00 -26.46 19.82
C ALA A 28 24.53 -26.59 19.38
N ALA A 29 23.71 -25.53 19.52
CA ALA A 29 22.30 -25.56 19.13
C ALA A 29 22.11 -25.51 17.61
N SER A 30 22.99 -24.78 16.91
CA SER A 30 23.02 -24.73 15.44
C SER A 30 23.53 -26.06 14.85
N ARG A 31 24.55 -26.69 15.45
CA ARG A 31 25.02 -28.05 15.08
C ARG A 31 23.89 -29.10 15.06
N GLY A 32 22.94 -29.03 15.99
CA GLY A 32 21.80 -29.95 16.04
C GLY A 32 20.80 -29.76 14.89
N ILE A 33 20.69 -28.57 14.30
CA ILE A 33 19.84 -28.32 13.12
C ILE A 33 20.56 -28.84 11.87
N TYR A 34 21.83 -28.51 11.67
CA TYR A 34 22.62 -28.97 10.52
C TYR A 34 22.78 -30.50 10.50
N GLN A 35 22.99 -31.15 11.65
CA GLN A 35 23.02 -32.61 11.73
C GLN A 35 21.66 -33.26 11.43
N ARG A 36 20.55 -32.66 11.88
CA ARG A 36 19.20 -33.16 11.56
C ARG A 36 18.87 -32.96 10.08
N LEU A 37 19.29 -31.84 9.50
CA LEU A 37 19.12 -31.54 8.07
C LEU A 37 19.96 -32.49 7.22
N GLY A 38 21.23 -32.68 7.56
CA GLY A 38 22.13 -33.63 6.90
C GLY A 38 21.64 -35.07 6.97
N ARG A 39 21.14 -35.52 8.13
CA ARG A 39 20.49 -36.86 8.25
C ARG A 39 19.25 -36.98 7.36
N ARG A 40 18.37 -35.96 7.33
CA ARG A 40 17.17 -35.98 6.47
C ARG A 40 17.49 -35.95 4.97
N ILE A 41 18.53 -35.21 4.58
CA ILE A 41 18.99 -35.11 3.19
C ILE A 41 19.62 -36.41 2.72
N ALA A 42 20.41 -37.07 3.59
CA ALA A 42 21.06 -38.35 3.32
C ALA A 42 20.09 -39.55 3.21
N THR A 43 18.90 -39.48 3.83
CA THR A 43 17.92 -40.58 3.83
C THR A 43 17.06 -40.72 2.55
N ARG A 44 17.28 -39.90 1.51
CA ARG A 44 16.53 -40.02 0.24
C ARG A 44 17.39 -40.66 -0.86
N PRO A 45 16.89 -41.66 -1.63
CA PRO A 45 17.73 -42.69 -2.24
C PRO A 45 18.36 -42.36 -3.60
N HIS A 46 18.44 -41.09 -4.01
CA HIS A 46 18.78 -40.74 -5.40
C HIS A 46 20.09 -40.02 -5.66
N ASP A 47 20.93 -39.79 -4.65
CA ASP A 47 22.21 -39.13 -4.86
C ASP A 47 23.35 -40.14 -4.72
N GLY A 48 24.01 -40.48 -5.83
CA GLY A 48 25.31 -41.18 -5.85
C GLY A 48 26.46 -40.38 -5.21
N LEU A 49 26.14 -39.28 -4.52
CA LEU A 49 27.05 -38.34 -3.86
C LEU A 49 27.21 -38.72 -2.38
N SER A 50 27.65 -39.94 -2.11
CA SER A 50 27.85 -40.44 -0.74
C SER A 50 29.04 -39.79 -0.02
N SER A 51 29.93 -39.11 -0.75
CA SER A 51 31.20 -38.55 -0.26
C SER A 51 31.27 -37.01 -0.16
N VAL A 52 30.16 -36.29 -0.39
CA VAL A 52 30.15 -34.82 -0.61
C VAL A 52 29.66 -34.05 0.62
N ASP A 53 30.20 -32.84 0.89
CA ASP A 53 29.79 -31.97 2.02
C ASP A 53 28.29 -31.61 1.95
N LEU A 54 27.68 -31.28 3.10
CA LEU A 54 26.26 -30.93 3.20
C LEU A 54 25.90 -29.74 2.30
N TRP A 55 26.79 -28.75 2.24
CA TRP A 55 26.58 -27.50 1.50
C TRP A 55 26.68 -27.71 0.00
N GLU A 56 27.63 -28.51 -0.46
CA GLU A 56 27.79 -28.86 -1.86
C GLU A 56 26.60 -29.73 -2.35
N ARG A 57 26.06 -30.60 -1.49
CA ARG A 57 24.78 -31.30 -1.75
C ARG A 57 23.57 -30.38 -1.79
N LEU A 58 23.55 -29.30 -1.00
CA LEU A 58 22.49 -28.29 -1.03
C LEU A 58 22.61 -27.39 -2.25
N ALA A 59 23.80 -26.92 -2.59
CA ALA A 59 24.10 -26.11 -3.77
C ALA A 59 23.68 -26.85 -5.05
N HIS A 60 24.09 -28.11 -5.20
CA HIS A 60 23.66 -28.94 -6.34
C HIS A 60 22.14 -29.18 -6.38
N ARG A 61 21.45 -29.22 -5.24
CA ARG A 61 19.98 -29.37 -5.18
C ARG A 61 19.21 -28.05 -5.38
N LEU A 62 19.84 -26.92 -5.11
CA LEU A 62 19.29 -25.57 -5.29
C LEU A 62 19.58 -24.99 -6.68
N ASP A 63 20.59 -25.53 -7.37
CA ASP A 63 20.89 -25.18 -8.75
C ASP A 63 19.70 -25.54 -9.67
N PHE A 64 19.01 -24.49 -10.12
CA PHE A 64 17.86 -24.61 -10.99
C PHE A 64 18.24 -25.13 -12.39
N ALA A 65 19.48 -24.94 -12.84
CA ALA A 65 19.97 -25.45 -14.12
C ALA A 65 20.10 -26.98 -14.12
N GLN A 66 20.42 -27.59 -12.96
CA GLN A 66 20.53 -29.03 -12.76
C GLN A 66 19.20 -29.70 -12.40
N TYR A 67 18.15 -28.92 -12.14
CA TYR A 67 16.83 -29.45 -11.81
C TYR A 67 16.28 -30.31 -12.96
N ARG A 68 15.69 -31.46 -12.59
CA ARG A 68 15.11 -32.44 -13.53
C ARG A 68 13.59 -32.46 -13.39
N PRO A 69 12.86 -31.65 -14.17
CA PRO A 69 11.40 -31.61 -14.08
C PRO A 69 10.81 -32.96 -14.48
N THR A 70 9.94 -33.48 -13.62
CA THR A 70 9.20 -34.71 -13.87
C THR A 70 7.73 -34.37 -14.00
N ARG A 71 7.15 -34.63 -15.18
CA ARG A 71 5.72 -34.43 -15.42
C ARG A 71 4.84 -35.39 -14.60
N ILE A 72 3.67 -34.94 -14.17
CA ILE A 72 2.69 -35.80 -13.50
C ILE A 72 1.97 -36.73 -14.49
N ALA A 73 1.55 -37.90 -13.99
CA ALA A 73 0.66 -38.79 -14.74
C ALA A 73 -0.75 -38.18 -14.86
N ASN A 74 -1.46 -38.48 -15.96
CA ASN A 74 -2.84 -38.05 -16.23
C ASN A 74 -3.06 -36.56 -16.57
N VAL A 75 -2.06 -35.87 -17.13
CA VAL A 75 -2.27 -34.57 -17.79
C VAL A 75 -2.96 -34.81 -19.13
N ALA A 76 -4.12 -34.17 -19.34
CA ALA A 76 -4.78 -34.21 -20.66
C ALA A 76 -4.11 -33.18 -21.58
N GLU A 77 -3.85 -33.57 -22.82
CA GLU A 77 -3.19 -32.76 -23.83
C GLU A 77 -4.09 -32.66 -25.05
N GLU A 78 -4.47 -31.44 -25.43
CA GLU A 78 -5.30 -31.21 -26.62
C GLU A 78 -4.68 -30.13 -27.51
N THR A 79 -4.56 -30.42 -28.81
CA THR A 79 -4.07 -29.47 -29.81
C THR A 79 -5.23 -28.73 -30.47
N ILE A 80 -5.19 -27.41 -30.42
CA ILE A 80 -6.21 -26.50 -30.94
C ILE A 80 -5.59 -25.66 -32.06
N LYS A 81 -6.28 -25.54 -33.18
CA LYS A 81 -5.91 -24.61 -34.27
C LYS A 81 -6.69 -23.30 -34.11
N GLU A 82 -6.01 -22.20 -33.84
CA GLU A 82 -6.62 -20.88 -33.68
C GLU A 82 -5.81 -19.83 -34.46
N GLY A 83 -6.47 -19.11 -35.38
CA GLY A 83 -5.82 -18.04 -36.15
C GLY A 83 -4.72 -18.49 -37.13
N GLY A 84 -4.70 -19.77 -37.54
CA GLY A 84 -3.68 -20.32 -38.43
C GLY A 84 -2.42 -20.83 -37.71
N GLN A 85 -2.38 -20.75 -36.38
CA GLN A 85 -1.32 -21.32 -35.55
C GLN A 85 -1.88 -22.47 -34.69
N GLU A 86 -1.08 -23.51 -34.50
CA GLU A 86 -1.42 -24.65 -33.64
C GLU A 86 -0.85 -24.43 -32.23
N PHE A 87 -1.72 -24.58 -31.22
CA PHE A 87 -1.33 -24.48 -29.83
C PHE A 87 -1.78 -25.74 -29.09
N THR A 88 -1.00 -26.17 -28.11
CA THR A 88 -1.34 -27.32 -27.28
C THR A 88 -1.71 -26.85 -25.89
N VAL A 89 -2.89 -27.21 -25.42
CA VAL A 89 -3.34 -26.87 -24.08
C VAL A 89 -3.22 -28.10 -23.19
N LEU A 90 -2.50 -27.93 -22.08
CA LEU A 90 -2.38 -28.92 -21.02
C LEU A 90 -3.44 -28.68 -19.95
N ARG A 91 -4.01 -29.75 -19.41
CA ARG A 91 -4.91 -29.72 -18.25
C ARG A 91 -4.37 -30.58 -17.12
N SER A 92 -4.13 -29.96 -15.96
CA SER A 92 -3.68 -30.68 -14.77
C SER A 92 -4.86 -31.44 -14.10
N PRO A 93 -4.58 -32.51 -13.32
CA PRO A 93 -5.59 -33.15 -12.49
C PRO A 93 -6.22 -32.22 -11.45
N SER A 94 -5.52 -31.15 -11.06
CA SER A 94 -6.02 -30.12 -10.14
C SER A 94 -6.92 -29.07 -10.82
N GLY A 95 -7.15 -29.17 -12.13
CA GLY A 95 -8.04 -28.26 -12.88
C GLY A 95 -7.37 -27.00 -13.43
N ASN A 96 -6.03 -26.93 -13.46
CA ASN A 96 -5.30 -25.81 -14.06
C ASN A 96 -5.09 -26.04 -15.56
N TYR A 97 -5.09 -24.95 -16.34
CA TYR A 97 -4.88 -24.97 -17.79
C TYR A 97 -3.64 -24.16 -18.17
N LEU A 98 -2.81 -24.71 -19.06
CA LEU A 98 -1.65 -24.00 -19.59
C LEU A 98 -1.59 -24.17 -21.11
N ARG A 99 -1.49 -23.04 -21.82
CA ARG A 99 -1.31 -23.03 -23.28
C ARG A 99 0.17 -23.04 -23.61
N LEU A 100 0.58 -24.00 -24.42
CA LEU A 100 1.94 -24.18 -24.91
C LEU A 100 1.99 -23.97 -26.42
N SER A 101 3.04 -23.26 -26.85
CA SER A 101 3.49 -23.25 -28.26
C SER A 101 4.04 -24.63 -28.65
N GLU A 102 4.27 -24.84 -29.95
CA GLU A 102 4.90 -26.06 -30.46
C GLU A 102 6.26 -26.33 -29.81
N ALA A 103 7.06 -25.29 -29.61
CA ALA A 103 8.37 -25.38 -28.99
C ALA A 103 8.29 -25.74 -27.50
N GLU A 104 7.38 -25.11 -26.76
CA GLU A 104 7.16 -25.41 -25.33
C GLU A 104 6.53 -26.79 -25.13
N ARG A 105 5.70 -27.26 -26.07
CA ARG A 105 5.15 -28.62 -26.07
C ARG A 105 6.27 -29.67 -26.21
N ALA A 106 7.25 -29.42 -27.09
CA ALA A 106 8.39 -30.31 -27.22
C ALA A 106 9.22 -30.37 -25.93
N LEU A 107 9.41 -29.22 -25.27
CA LEU A 107 10.07 -29.15 -23.96
C LEU A 107 9.28 -29.91 -22.89
N TRP A 108 7.95 -29.76 -22.84
CA TRP A 108 7.07 -30.52 -21.95
C TRP A 108 7.23 -32.04 -22.10
N HIS A 109 7.32 -32.54 -23.33
CA HIS A 109 7.56 -33.98 -23.58
C HIS A 109 8.98 -34.43 -23.21
N ALA A 110 9.94 -33.52 -23.10
CA ALA A 110 11.28 -33.80 -22.60
C ALA A 110 11.38 -33.78 -21.06
N MET A 111 10.31 -33.41 -20.34
CA MET A 111 10.26 -33.39 -18.86
C MET A 111 9.94 -34.78 -18.28
N ASP A 112 10.81 -35.74 -18.57
CA ASP A 112 10.73 -37.14 -18.13
C ASP A 112 11.44 -37.42 -16.79
N GLY A 113 12.02 -36.39 -16.17
CA GLY A 113 12.83 -36.50 -14.96
C GLY A 113 14.28 -36.95 -15.20
N ILE A 114 14.69 -37.15 -16.45
CA ILE A 114 16.04 -37.55 -16.83
C ILE A 114 16.87 -36.31 -17.23
N GLN A 115 16.30 -35.45 -18.07
CA GLN A 115 16.99 -34.27 -18.59
C GLN A 115 16.96 -33.08 -17.61
N THR A 116 18.07 -32.34 -17.55
CA THR A 116 18.15 -31.10 -16.73
C THR A 116 17.58 -29.89 -17.47
N VAL A 117 17.19 -28.84 -16.74
CA VAL A 117 16.73 -27.56 -17.32
C VAL A 117 17.76 -27.00 -18.31
N ALA A 118 19.06 -27.07 -17.97
CA ALA A 118 20.14 -26.65 -18.86
C ALA A 118 20.15 -27.44 -20.18
N GLN A 119 20.05 -28.77 -20.11
CA GLN A 119 20.02 -29.64 -21.29
C GLN A 119 18.78 -29.37 -22.17
N MET A 120 17.63 -29.12 -21.55
CA MET A 120 16.41 -28.74 -22.28
C MET A 120 16.51 -27.35 -22.92
N ALA A 121 17.15 -26.38 -22.26
CA ALA A 121 17.44 -25.07 -22.86
C ALA A 121 18.35 -25.20 -24.10
N THR A 122 19.38 -26.03 -24.01
CA THR A 122 20.24 -26.36 -25.15
C THR A 122 19.47 -27.07 -26.26
N MET A 123 18.61 -28.04 -25.93
CA MET A 123 17.75 -28.72 -26.91
C MET A 123 16.82 -27.73 -27.62
N GLY A 124 16.17 -26.84 -26.87
CA GLY A 124 15.29 -25.81 -27.40
C GLY A 124 16.02 -24.89 -28.38
N PHE A 125 17.21 -24.43 -28.01
CA PHE A 125 18.05 -23.60 -28.87
C PHE A 125 18.50 -24.32 -30.14
N LEU A 126 18.96 -25.57 -30.04
CA LEU A 126 19.45 -26.34 -31.18
C LEU A 126 18.33 -26.68 -32.18
N ARG A 127 17.14 -27.02 -31.68
CA ARG A 127 15.99 -27.49 -32.46
C ARG A 127 15.18 -26.35 -33.07
N PHE A 128 14.90 -25.29 -32.31
CA PHE A 128 14.02 -24.19 -32.74
C PHE A 128 14.79 -22.93 -33.16
N LYS A 129 16.12 -22.93 -33.03
CA LYS A 129 17.01 -21.78 -33.35
C LYS A 129 16.61 -20.47 -32.64
N GLN A 130 15.97 -20.60 -31.47
CA GLN A 130 15.51 -19.49 -30.64
C GLN A 130 15.87 -19.76 -29.18
N LEU A 131 16.20 -18.70 -28.44
CA LEU A 131 16.38 -18.77 -26.99
C LEU A 131 14.99 -18.79 -26.33
N LEU A 132 14.55 -19.98 -25.94
CA LEU A 132 13.27 -20.17 -25.26
C LEU A 132 13.44 -19.92 -23.75
N PRO A 133 12.46 -19.31 -23.06
CA PRO A 133 12.49 -19.09 -21.62
C PRO A 133 12.13 -20.38 -20.87
N VAL A 134 12.99 -21.41 -20.98
CA VAL A 134 12.76 -22.75 -20.40
C VAL A 134 12.58 -22.68 -18.89
N ALA A 135 13.31 -21.79 -18.22
CA ALA A 135 13.21 -21.60 -16.78
C ALA A 135 11.83 -21.11 -16.33
N ASP A 136 11.31 -20.08 -17.02
CA ASP A 136 9.98 -19.53 -16.74
C ASP A 136 8.89 -20.56 -17.04
N LEU A 137 9.04 -21.35 -18.10
CA LEU A 137 8.12 -22.43 -18.45
C LEU A 137 8.08 -23.50 -17.35
N VAL A 138 9.26 -23.98 -16.93
CA VAL A 138 9.39 -25.00 -15.87
C VAL A 138 8.81 -24.47 -14.55
N GLN A 139 9.10 -23.22 -14.19
CA GLN A 139 8.55 -22.60 -12.99
C GLN A 139 7.02 -22.42 -13.07
N SER A 140 6.50 -22.07 -14.25
CA SER A 140 5.05 -21.96 -14.51
C SER A 140 4.36 -23.31 -14.38
N LEU A 141 4.89 -24.35 -15.03
CA LEU A 141 4.39 -25.73 -14.91
C LEU A 141 4.46 -26.24 -13.46
N ARG A 142 5.55 -25.96 -12.76
CA ARG A 142 5.74 -26.32 -11.35
C ARG A 142 4.72 -25.62 -10.44
N SER A 143 4.57 -24.31 -10.60
CA SER A 143 3.65 -23.50 -9.77
C SER A 143 2.18 -23.79 -10.01
N GLN A 144 1.83 -24.20 -11.22
CA GLN A 144 0.47 -24.61 -11.59
C GLN A 144 0.22 -26.11 -11.37
N GLY A 145 1.17 -26.85 -10.78
CA GLY A 145 0.98 -28.24 -10.40
C GLY A 145 0.91 -29.22 -11.58
N PHE A 146 1.66 -28.97 -12.65
CA PHE A 146 1.87 -29.91 -13.76
C PHE A 146 3.10 -30.81 -13.56
N LEU A 147 3.99 -30.47 -12.61
CA LEU A 147 5.16 -31.27 -12.25
C LEU A 147 4.94 -32.03 -10.93
N ALA A 148 5.66 -33.14 -10.75
CA ALA A 148 5.52 -34.04 -9.62
C ALA A 148 5.91 -33.40 -8.27
N ASP A 149 6.76 -32.38 -8.29
CA ASP A 149 7.14 -31.61 -7.13
C ASP A 149 6.41 -30.26 -7.08
N ALA A 150 5.80 -29.97 -5.94
CA ALA A 150 5.17 -28.67 -5.68
C ALA A 150 6.20 -27.67 -5.13
N PRO A 151 6.09 -26.37 -5.48
CA PRO A 151 6.95 -25.36 -4.91
C PRO A 151 6.69 -25.22 -3.40
N VAL A 152 7.72 -25.42 -2.59
CA VAL A 152 7.66 -25.14 -1.15
C VAL A 152 7.88 -23.64 -0.97
N GLY A 153 6.81 -22.87 -0.83
CA GLY A 153 6.86 -21.42 -0.64
C GLY A 153 7.36 -21.03 0.76
N VAL A 154 8.61 -21.35 1.11
CA VAL A 154 9.17 -21.13 2.46
C VAL A 154 9.05 -19.67 2.89
N TYR A 155 9.48 -18.73 2.03
CA TYR A 155 9.37 -17.30 2.32
C TYR A 155 7.93 -16.79 2.37
N ARG A 156 7.05 -17.34 1.51
CA ARG A 156 5.60 -17.05 1.59
C ARG A 156 5.05 -17.51 2.93
N SER A 157 5.37 -18.74 3.34
CA SER A 157 4.92 -19.30 4.61
C SER A 157 5.45 -18.53 5.82
N LEU A 158 6.70 -18.04 5.79
CA LEU A 158 7.26 -17.20 6.85
C LEU A 158 6.60 -15.82 6.88
N ARG A 159 6.44 -15.18 5.71
CA ARG A 159 5.74 -13.90 5.59
C ARG A 159 4.29 -14.02 6.07
N ASP A 160 3.57 -15.06 5.67
CA ASP A 160 2.20 -15.33 6.11
C ASP A 160 2.14 -15.56 7.64
N HIS A 161 3.21 -16.07 8.26
CA HIS A 161 3.33 -16.22 9.71
C HIS A 161 3.64 -14.90 10.42
N GLU A 162 4.45 -14.01 9.83
CA GLU A 162 4.72 -12.66 10.36
C GLU A 162 3.52 -11.73 10.18
N GLU A 163 2.92 -11.71 8.99
CA GLU A 163 1.70 -10.95 8.68
C GLU A 163 0.54 -11.41 9.57
N ALA A 164 0.41 -12.70 9.87
CA ALA A 164 -0.61 -13.19 10.83
C ALA A 164 -0.48 -12.60 12.25
N ARG A 165 0.72 -12.13 12.63
CA ARG A 165 0.98 -11.49 13.92
C ARG A 165 0.79 -9.97 13.88
N SER A 166 0.82 -9.35 12.71
CA SER A 166 0.58 -7.91 12.55
C SER A 166 -0.94 -7.60 12.56
N VAL A 167 -1.28 -6.35 12.92
CA VAL A 167 -2.68 -5.88 12.86
C VAL A 167 -3.17 -5.85 11.40
N GLU A 168 -2.28 -5.48 10.47
CA GLU A 168 -2.56 -5.45 9.04
C GLU A 168 -2.88 -6.84 8.47
N GLY A 169 -2.10 -7.87 8.81
CA GLY A 169 -2.34 -9.22 8.28
C GLY A 169 -3.50 -9.96 8.94
N ARG A 170 -3.90 -9.60 10.17
CA ARG A 170 -5.21 -10.01 10.72
C ARG A 170 -6.38 -9.37 9.95
N GLY A 171 -6.22 -8.09 9.57
CA GLY A 171 -7.15 -7.38 8.70
C GLY A 171 -7.25 -8.03 7.32
N GLU A 172 -6.12 -8.33 6.66
CA GLU A 172 -6.11 -9.00 5.36
C GLU A 172 -6.71 -10.40 5.42
N LYS A 173 -6.43 -11.20 6.45
CA LYS A 173 -7.09 -12.52 6.61
C LYS A 173 -8.61 -12.42 6.79
N LEU A 174 -9.09 -11.43 7.54
CA LEU A 174 -10.52 -11.18 7.67
C LEU A 174 -11.13 -10.74 6.34
N LEU A 175 -10.43 -9.88 5.61
CA LEU A 175 -10.83 -9.42 4.28
C LEU A 175 -10.83 -10.57 3.26
N ASP A 176 -9.87 -11.48 3.30
CA ASP A 176 -9.78 -12.63 2.38
C ASP A 176 -10.92 -13.62 2.62
N VAL A 177 -11.26 -13.89 3.88
CA VAL A 177 -12.43 -14.72 4.23
C VAL A 177 -13.74 -14.10 3.74
N LEU A 178 -13.84 -12.76 3.75
CA LEU A 178 -15.02 -12.02 3.29
C LEU A 178 -15.04 -11.79 1.78
N ARG A 179 -13.89 -11.76 1.11
CA ARG A 179 -13.74 -11.45 -0.32
C ARG A 179 -14.25 -12.60 -1.18
N GLU A 180 -13.80 -13.82 -0.90
CA GLU A 180 -14.20 -14.98 -1.69
C GLU A 180 -14.14 -16.27 -0.86
N ARG A 181 -15.30 -16.86 -0.57
CA ARG A 181 -15.39 -18.19 0.03
C ARG A 181 -16.27 -19.09 -0.82
N THR A 182 -15.68 -20.13 -1.41
CA THR A 182 -16.38 -21.09 -2.27
C THR A 182 -16.82 -22.34 -1.49
N PHE A 183 -18.02 -22.82 -1.79
CA PHE A 183 -18.60 -24.06 -1.31
C PHE A 183 -18.89 -24.96 -2.52
N ASP A 184 -17.92 -25.82 -2.84
CA ASP A 184 -17.96 -26.69 -4.02
C ASP A 184 -18.92 -27.88 -3.80
N ILE A 185 -19.78 -28.14 -4.78
CA ILE A 185 -20.63 -29.33 -4.79
C ILE A 185 -19.80 -30.53 -5.28
N LYS A 186 -19.75 -31.59 -4.47
CA LYS A 186 -19.05 -32.83 -4.85
C LYS A 186 -19.71 -33.47 -6.08
N ASN A 187 -18.89 -33.86 -7.06
CA ASN A 187 -19.33 -34.52 -8.30
C ASN A 187 -20.33 -33.70 -9.13
N ILE A 188 -20.15 -32.38 -9.20
CA ILE A 188 -20.99 -31.48 -10.00
C ILE A 188 -21.07 -31.92 -11.46
N ASP A 189 -19.95 -32.36 -12.06
CA ASP A 189 -19.88 -32.78 -13.46
C ASP A 189 -20.89 -33.88 -13.80
N GLY A 190 -21.04 -34.88 -12.92
CA GLY A 190 -22.00 -35.98 -13.08
C GLY A 190 -23.45 -35.57 -12.86
N ILE A 191 -23.71 -34.59 -11.97
CA ILE A 191 -25.06 -34.04 -11.76
C ILE A 191 -25.50 -33.30 -13.03
N ILE A 192 -24.66 -32.40 -13.54
CA ILE A 192 -24.96 -31.63 -14.76
C ILE A 192 -25.10 -32.56 -15.97
N ASP A 193 -24.29 -33.63 -16.06
CA ASP A 193 -24.40 -34.61 -17.15
C ASP A 193 -25.77 -35.31 -17.16
N LYS A 194 -26.27 -35.71 -15.99
CA LYS A 194 -27.62 -36.28 -15.86
C LYS A 194 -28.70 -35.28 -16.26
N ILE A 195 -28.60 -34.02 -15.83
CA ILE A 195 -29.57 -32.96 -16.19
C ILE A 195 -29.55 -32.72 -17.71
N TYR A 196 -28.35 -32.68 -18.30
CA TYR A 196 -28.17 -32.50 -19.73
C TYR A 196 -28.80 -33.65 -20.53
N GLN A 197 -28.59 -34.91 -20.10
CA GLN A 197 -29.15 -36.09 -20.75
C GLN A 197 -30.67 -36.21 -20.54
N ALA A 198 -31.18 -35.90 -19.35
CA ALA A 198 -32.60 -36.00 -19.02
C ALA A 198 -33.48 -35.02 -19.81
N GLY A 199 -32.96 -33.83 -20.12
CA GLY A 199 -33.73 -32.84 -20.88
C GLY A 199 -32.96 -31.61 -21.33
N GLY A 200 -31.83 -31.27 -20.69
CA GLY A 200 -31.06 -30.06 -21.03
C GLY A 200 -30.57 -30.01 -22.48
N ARG A 201 -30.34 -31.16 -23.12
CA ARG A 201 -29.98 -31.24 -24.55
C ARG A 201 -30.97 -30.57 -25.50
N TRP A 202 -32.27 -30.53 -25.13
CA TRP A 202 -33.32 -29.94 -25.97
C TRP A 202 -33.24 -28.42 -26.03
N LEU A 203 -32.68 -27.78 -24.98
CA LEU A 203 -32.48 -26.33 -24.92
C LEU A 203 -31.52 -25.81 -25.99
N PHE A 204 -30.67 -26.67 -26.56
CA PHE A 204 -29.69 -26.32 -27.58
C PHE A 204 -30.12 -26.72 -29.00
N THR A 205 -31.41 -26.96 -29.20
CA THR A 205 -31.98 -27.31 -30.52
C THR A 205 -32.48 -26.06 -31.25
N ARG A 206 -32.45 -26.08 -32.59
CA ARG A 206 -32.96 -24.97 -33.42
C ARG A 206 -34.44 -24.63 -33.14
N PRO A 207 -35.35 -25.61 -32.99
CA PRO A 207 -36.74 -25.32 -32.65
C PRO A 207 -36.88 -24.60 -31.31
N PHE A 208 -36.11 -25.02 -30.28
CA PHE A 208 -36.14 -24.33 -28.99
C PHE A 208 -35.64 -22.90 -29.09
N ALA A 209 -34.57 -22.63 -29.86
CA ALA A 209 -34.09 -21.27 -30.07
C ALA A 209 -35.14 -20.34 -30.71
N ILE A 210 -35.94 -20.85 -31.65
CA ILE A 210 -37.06 -20.10 -32.27
C ILE A 210 -38.16 -19.85 -31.23
N ILE A 211 -38.55 -20.87 -30.48
CA ILE A 211 -39.57 -20.76 -29.42
C ILE A 211 -39.13 -19.77 -28.34
N HIS A 212 -37.87 -19.85 -27.90
CA HIS A 212 -37.26 -18.94 -26.94
C HIS A 212 -37.34 -17.49 -27.46
N GLY A 213 -36.92 -17.25 -28.71
CA GLY A 213 -37.00 -15.92 -29.32
C GLY A 213 -38.43 -15.37 -29.41
N LEU A 214 -39.41 -16.22 -29.72
CA LEU A 214 -40.84 -15.85 -29.72
C LEU A 214 -41.34 -15.51 -28.31
N ILE A 215 -41.00 -16.33 -27.31
CA ILE A 215 -41.35 -16.07 -25.90
C ILE A 215 -40.72 -14.77 -25.43
N THR A 216 -39.46 -14.50 -25.79
CA THR A 216 -38.78 -13.26 -25.43
C THR A 216 -39.44 -12.04 -26.05
N LEU A 217 -39.83 -12.13 -27.34
CA LEU A 217 -40.56 -11.04 -28.00
C LEU A 217 -41.92 -10.79 -27.34
N ILE A 218 -42.72 -11.84 -27.11
CA ILE A 218 -44.03 -11.72 -26.46
C ILE A 218 -43.88 -11.15 -25.04
N GLY A 219 -42.95 -11.68 -24.26
CA GLY A 219 -42.72 -11.22 -22.88
C GLY A 219 -42.23 -9.78 -22.81
N LEU A 220 -41.42 -9.33 -23.77
CA LEU A 220 -41.01 -7.93 -23.83
C LEU A 220 -42.19 -7.01 -24.15
N VAL A 221 -43.04 -7.40 -25.10
CA VAL A 221 -44.28 -6.67 -25.42
C VAL A 221 -45.20 -6.60 -24.19
N CYS A 222 -45.46 -7.73 -23.52
CA CYS A 222 -46.26 -7.77 -22.29
C CYS A 222 -45.69 -6.86 -21.20
N PHE A 223 -44.37 -6.86 -21.02
CA PHE A 223 -43.70 -6.01 -20.03
C PHE A 223 -43.84 -4.51 -20.36
N VAL A 224 -43.58 -4.12 -21.62
CA VAL A 224 -43.71 -2.73 -22.07
C VAL A 224 -45.15 -2.24 -21.98
N LEU A 225 -46.13 -3.08 -22.32
CA LEU A 225 -47.55 -2.75 -22.18
C LEU A 225 -47.94 -2.50 -20.72
N LYS A 226 -47.47 -3.32 -19.78
CA LYS A 226 -47.72 -3.11 -18.34
C LYS A 226 -47.03 -1.85 -17.82
N VAL A 227 -45.78 -1.58 -18.22
CA VAL A 227 -45.07 -0.34 -17.87
C VAL A 227 -45.81 0.89 -18.43
N GLY A 228 -46.24 0.83 -19.69
CA GLY A 228 -46.95 1.92 -20.38
C GLY A 228 -48.35 2.20 -19.84
N ALA A 229 -49.01 1.19 -19.23
CA ALA A 229 -50.28 1.35 -18.55
C ALA A 229 -50.19 2.12 -17.22
N GLY A 230 -48.99 2.53 -16.77
CA GLY A 230 -48.79 3.28 -15.53
C GLY A 230 -48.91 2.43 -14.26
N GLU A 231 -49.14 1.12 -14.39
CA GLU A 231 -49.12 0.14 -13.30
C GLU A 231 -47.67 -0.08 -12.83
N SER A 232 -47.14 0.92 -12.13
CA SER A 232 -45.87 0.81 -11.43
C SER A 232 -46.10 0.04 -10.13
N TYR A 233 -46.05 -1.29 -10.21
CA TYR A 233 -45.95 -2.12 -9.01
C TYR A 233 -44.73 -1.63 -8.21
N GLN A 234 -44.96 -0.97 -7.08
CA GLN A 234 -43.88 -0.62 -6.18
C GLN A 234 -43.15 -1.92 -5.82
N VAL A 235 -41.81 -1.89 -5.90
CA VAL A 235 -40.96 -3.06 -5.60
C VAL A 235 -41.28 -3.64 -4.22
N LEU A 236 -41.83 -2.82 -3.31
CA LEU A 236 -42.33 -3.17 -1.98
C LEU A 236 -43.79 -2.75 -1.86
N ASN A 237 -44.72 -3.70 -1.66
CA ASN A 237 -46.10 -3.36 -1.28
C ASN A 237 -46.11 -2.90 0.18
N ALA A 238 -46.78 -1.78 0.46
CA ALA A 238 -46.83 -1.18 1.79
C ALA A 238 -47.53 -2.06 2.83
N ASP A 239 -48.43 -2.94 2.40
CA ASP A 239 -49.30 -3.71 3.32
C ASP A 239 -48.63 -4.98 3.87
N ASN A 240 -47.58 -5.51 3.22
CA ASN A 240 -46.82 -6.66 3.73
C ASN A 240 -45.40 -6.73 3.11
N VAL A 241 -44.52 -5.86 3.62
CA VAL A 241 -43.14 -5.66 3.15
C VAL A 241 -42.33 -6.96 3.24
N LEU A 242 -42.48 -7.71 4.35
CA LEU A 242 -41.72 -8.93 4.61
C LEU A 242 -42.00 -10.03 3.57
N LEU A 243 -43.28 -10.33 3.30
CA LEU A 243 -43.65 -11.36 2.34
C LEU A 243 -43.24 -10.97 0.91
N SER A 244 -43.36 -9.68 0.58
CA SER A 244 -42.93 -9.14 -0.72
C SER A 244 -41.41 -9.26 -0.91
N LEU A 245 -40.63 -8.97 0.13
CA LEU A 245 -39.17 -9.12 0.12
C LEU A 245 -38.75 -10.58 0.01
N LEU A 246 -39.35 -11.47 0.80
CA LEU A 246 -39.03 -12.89 0.78
C LEU A 246 -39.32 -13.52 -0.59
N ALA A 247 -40.49 -13.22 -1.16
CA ALA A 247 -40.87 -13.70 -2.48
C ALA A 247 -39.91 -13.21 -3.57
N LEU A 248 -39.52 -11.93 -3.51
CA LEU A 248 -38.53 -11.36 -4.43
C LEU A 248 -37.16 -12.04 -4.28
N TRP A 249 -36.69 -12.23 -3.04
CA TRP A 249 -35.42 -12.90 -2.75
C TRP A 249 -35.37 -14.32 -3.29
N VAL A 250 -36.41 -15.12 -3.05
CA VAL A 250 -36.49 -16.50 -3.56
C VAL A 250 -36.51 -16.51 -5.09
N ALA A 251 -37.26 -15.60 -5.71
CA ALA A 251 -37.35 -15.51 -7.16
C ALA A 251 -36.00 -15.12 -7.81
N LEU A 252 -35.29 -14.15 -7.20
CA LEU A 252 -33.94 -13.76 -7.63
C LEU A 252 -32.93 -14.90 -7.46
N LEU A 253 -32.97 -15.62 -6.34
CA LEU A 253 -32.09 -16.76 -6.09
C LEU A 253 -32.30 -17.85 -7.14
N ILE A 254 -33.55 -18.19 -7.47
CA ILE A 254 -33.88 -19.16 -8.52
C ILE A 254 -33.35 -18.70 -9.86
N SER A 255 -33.56 -17.44 -10.23
CA SER A 255 -33.06 -16.87 -11.49
C SER A 255 -31.54 -17.02 -11.59
N PHE A 256 -30.82 -16.63 -10.53
CA PHE A 256 -29.37 -16.73 -10.47
C PHE A 256 -28.86 -18.19 -10.56
N MET A 257 -29.54 -19.14 -9.91
CA MET A 257 -29.19 -20.56 -10.05
C MET A 257 -29.41 -21.07 -11.48
N LEU A 258 -30.48 -20.63 -12.15
CA LEU A 258 -30.77 -21.01 -13.53
C LEU A 258 -29.77 -20.41 -14.51
N HIS A 259 -29.30 -19.18 -14.24
CA HIS A 259 -28.23 -18.52 -14.97
C HIS A 259 -26.96 -19.38 -14.98
N GLU A 260 -26.44 -19.72 -13.82
CA GLU A 260 -25.25 -20.58 -13.69
C GLU A 260 -25.45 -21.98 -14.26
N LEU A 261 -26.63 -22.57 -14.05
CA LEU A 261 -26.98 -23.87 -14.62
C LEU A 261 -26.94 -23.83 -16.17
N SER A 262 -27.36 -22.72 -16.78
CA SER A 262 -27.36 -22.59 -18.24
C SER A 262 -25.95 -22.59 -18.82
N HIS A 263 -24.98 -21.95 -18.14
CA HIS A 263 -23.55 -22.05 -18.49
C HIS A 263 -23.08 -23.50 -18.39
N ALA A 264 -23.38 -24.19 -17.28
CA ALA A 264 -23.00 -25.58 -17.07
C ALA A 264 -23.54 -26.52 -18.18
N LEU A 265 -24.80 -26.32 -18.58
CA LEU A 265 -25.42 -27.09 -19.66
C LEU A 265 -24.81 -26.79 -21.03
N ALA A 266 -24.42 -25.53 -21.28
CA ALA A 266 -23.74 -25.14 -22.52
C ALA A 266 -22.32 -25.74 -22.62
N VAL A 267 -21.62 -25.89 -21.48
CA VAL A 267 -20.35 -26.63 -21.39
C VAL A 267 -20.55 -28.09 -21.80
N LYS A 268 -21.58 -28.76 -21.25
CA LYS A 268 -21.91 -30.16 -21.61
C LYS A 268 -22.31 -30.31 -23.08
N ARG A 269 -23.04 -29.35 -23.65
CA ARG A 269 -23.38 -29.34 -25.08
C ARG A 269 -22.15 -29.39 -25.98
N SER A 270 -21.08 -28.75 -25.53
CA SER A 270 -19.79 -28.69 -26.22
C SER A 270 -18.91 -29.92 -25.98
N GLY A 271 -19.42 -30.93 -25.25
CA GLY A 271 -18.67 -32.14 -24.90
C GLY A 271 -17.59 -31.92 -23.83
N ARG A 272 -17.66 -30.80 -23.10
CA ARG A 272 -16.68 -30.40 -22.09
C ARG A 272 -17.16 -30.69 -20.67
N ARG A 273 -16.23 -30.67 -19.70
CA ARG A 273 -16.50 -30.98 -18.30
C ARG A 273 -16.67 -29.71 -17.46
N VAL A 274 -17.56 -29.80 -16.47
CA VAL A 274 -17.73 -28.78 -15.43
C VAL A 274 -16.88 -29.19 -14.23
N LEU A 275 -15.73 -28.54 -14.07
CA LEU A 275 -14.75 -28.93 -13.06
C LEU A 275 -15.23 -28.64 -11.64
N ARG A 276 -15.75 -27.44 -11.44
CA ARG A 276 -16.20 -26.92 -10.14
C ARG A 276 -17.50 -26.17 -10.34
N GLY A 277 -18.32 -26.17 -9.31
CA GLY A 277 -19.55 -25.40 -9.28
C GLY A 277 -20.23 -25.54 -7.93
N GLY A 278 -20.94 -24.51 -7.53
CA GLY A 278 -21.58 -24.47 -6.21
C GLY A 278 -22.01 -23.06 -5.84
N VAL A 279 -21.93 -22.77 -4.54
CA VAL A 279 -22.28 -21.46 -3.97
C VAL A 279 -21.00 -20.83 -3.45
N MET A 280 -20.81 -19.53 -3.68
CA MET A 280 -19.75 -18.73 -3.11
C MET A 280 -20.32 -17.56 -2.31
N ILE A 281 -19.57 -17.11 -1.31
CA ILE A 281 -19.78 -15.82 -0.66
C ILE A 281 -18.77 -14.87 -1.31
N TYR A 282 -19.27 -13.91 -2.09
CA TYR A 282 -18.47 -12.91 -2.80
C TYR A 282 -18.73 -11.55 -2.17
N TYR A 283 -17.72 -10.94 -1.54
CA TYR A 283 -17.87 -9.73 -0.72
C TYR A 283 -19.06 -9.81 0.25
N GLY A 284 -19.18 -10.93 0.96
CA GLY A 284 -20.25 -11.21 1.93
C GLY A 284 -21.65 -11.50 1.36
N MET A 285 -21.85 -11.44 0.03
CA MET A 285 -23.11 -11.78 -0.62
C MET A 285 -23.09 -13.22 -1.16
N PRO A 286 -24.15 -14.02 -0.99
CA PRO A 286 -24.24 -15.34 -1.60
C PRO A 286 -24.41 -15.22 -3.12
N ALA A 287 -23.63 -15.98 -3.88
CA ALA A 287 -23.70 -16.13 -5.32
C ALA A 287 -23.53 -17.62 -5.68
N ALA A 288 -24.14 -18.11 -6.76
CA ALA A 288 -23.68 -19.36 -7.38
C ALA A 288 -22.49 -19.11 -8.30
N PHE A 289 -21.79 -20.18 -8.66
CA PHE A 289 -20.78 -20.13 -9.70
C PHE A 289 -20.64 -21.49 -10.37
N VAL A 290 -20.24 -21.46 -11.64
CA VAL A 290 -19.83 -22.63 -12.42
C VAL A 290 -18.49 -22.33 -13.09
N ASP A 291 -17.54 -23.26 -12.94
CA ASP A 291 -16.25 -23.18 -13.60
C ASP A 291 -16.37 -23.66 -15.06
N THR A 292 -16.22 -22.71 -15.98
CA THR A 292 -16.30 -22.92 -17.43
C THR A 292 -14.91 -23.03 -18.09
N SER A 293 -13.83 -23.15 -17.31
CA SER A 293 -12.44 -23.13 -17.81
C SER A 293 -12.14 -24.23 -18.84
N ASP A 294 -12.82 -25.38 -18.79
CA ASP A 294 -12.64 -26.45 -19.80
C ASP A 294 -13.04 -26.01 -21.23
N MET A 295 -13.77 -24.90 -21.37
CA MET A 295 -14.13 -24.31 -22.66
C MET A 295 -12.96 -23.68 -23.40
N TRP A 296 -11.85 -23.36 -22.72
CA TRP A 296 -10.62 -22.91 -23.39
C TRP A 296 -10.06 -23.97 -24.36
N LEU A 297 -10.49 -25.23 -24.23
CA LEU A 297 -10.17 -26.32 -25.14
C LEU A 297 -11.02 -26.36 -26.42
N THR A 298 -11.97 -25.45 -26.58
CA THR A 298 -12.88 -25.40 -27.74
C THR A 298 -12.58 -24.21 -28.64
N GLY A 299 -13.10 -24.23 -29.87
CA GLY A 299 -13.09 -23.05 -30.73
C GLY A 299 -14.01 -21.94 -30.22
N ARG A 300 -13.88 -20.73 -30.78
CA ARG A 300 -14.63 -19.53 -30.34
C ARG A 300 -16.16 -19.67 -30.29
N GLY A 301 -16.76 -20.44 -31.20
CA GLY A 301 -18.23 -20.54 -31.32
C GLY A 301 -18.87 -21.13 -30.05
N PRO A 302 -18.44 -22.32 -29.62
CA PRO A 302 -18.82 -22.91 -28.33
C PRO A 302 -18.56 -21.99 -27.12
N ARG A 303 -17.43 -21.26 -27.08
CA ARG A 303 -17.14 -20.33 -25.96
C ARG A 303 -18.15 -19.18 -25.90
N ILE A 304 -18.44 -18.55 -27.05
CA ILE A 304 -19.48 -17.52 -27.16
C ILE A 304 -20.85 -18.05 -26.74
N LEU A 305 -21.20 -19.29 -27.14
CA LEU A 305 -22.47 -19.91 -26.73
C LEU A 305 -22.56 -20.09 -25.22
N VAL A 306 -21.46 -20.48 -24.55
CA VAL A 306 -21.42 -20.60 -23.10
C VAL A 306 -21.64 -19.24 -22.45
N SER A 307 -20.92 -18.20 -22.84
CA SER A 307 -21.13 -16.84 -22.31
C SER A 307 -22.55 -16.31 -22.60
N LEU A 308 -23.16 -16.71 -23.72
CA LEU A 308 -24.51 -16.29 -24.08
C LEU A 308 -25.60 -17.01 -23.28
N ALA A 309 -25.32 -18.20 -22.73
CA ALA A 309 -26.33 -19.05 -22.09
C ALA A 309 -26.98 -18.39 -20.86
N GLY A 310 -26.17 -17.82 -19.97
CA GLY A 310 -26.63 -17.12 -18.76
C GLY A 310 -27.64 -16.01 -19.08
N PRO A 311 -27.25 -14.99 -19.87
CA PRO A 311 -28.14 -13.88 -20.22
C PRO A 311 -29.39 -14.31 -20.99
N LEU A 312 -29.31 -15.35 -21.83
CA LEU A 312 -30.49 -15.90 -22.51
C LEU A 312 -31.45 -16.58 -21.53
N SER A 313 -30.95 -17.21 -20.47
CA SER A 313 -31.79 -17.78 -19.42
C SER A 313 -32.51 -16.68 -18.62
N ASP A 314 -31.82 -15.58 -18.30
CA ASP A 314 -32.41 -14.41 -17.66
C ASP A 314 -33.55 -13.83 -18.52
N LEU A 315 -33.31 -13.67 -19.84
CA LEU A 315 -34.34 -13.23 -20.77
C LEU A 315 -35.54 -14.19 -20.78
N LEU A 316 -35.32 -15.50 -20.78
CA LEU A 316 -36.41 -16.49 -20.79
C LEU A 316 -37.27 -16.37 -19.53
N ILE A 317 -36.65 -16.39 -18.36
CA ILE A 317 -37.33 -16.33 -17.06
C ILE A 317 -38.04 -14.99 -16.92
N GLY A 318 -37.38 -13.91 -17.34
CA GLY A 318 -37.96 -12.58 -17.33
C GLY A 318 -39.20 -12.48 -18.21
N SER A 319 -39.15 -13.08 -19.41
CA SER A 319 -40.29 -13.11 -20.33
C SER A 319 -41.43 -13.97 -19.86
N LEU A 320 -41.16 -15.14 -19.27
CA LEU A 320 -42.20 -15.95 -18.63
C LEU A 320 -42.86 -15.21 -17.46
N GLY A 321 -42.06 -14.50 -16.65
CA GLY A 321 -42.56 -13.65 -15.57
C GLY A 321 -43.43 -12.50 -16.08
N ALA A 322 -43.02 -11.84 -17.16
CA ALA A 322 -43.77 -10.75 -17.78
C ALA A 322 -45.11 -11.22 -18.38
N ILE A 323 -45.11 -12.37 -19.06
CA ILE A 323 -46.33 -13.00 -19.61
C ILE A 323 -47.27 -13.38 -18.47
N ALA A 324 -46.75 -14.01 -17.41
CA ALA A 324 -47.55 -14.37 -16.24
C ALA A 324 -48.14 -13.13 -15.55
N ALA A 325 -47.35 -12.08 -15.36
CA ALA A 325 -47.82 -10.82 -14.78
C ALA A 325 -48.90 -10.15 -15.65
N TYR A 326 -48.78 -10.24 -16.97
CA TYR A 326 -49.80 -9.72 -17.89
C TYR A 326 -51.08 -10.55 -17.85
N ALA A 327 -50.98 -11.89 -17.79
CA ALA A 327 -52.12 -12.80 -17.82
C ALA A 327 -52.88 -12.89 -16.50
N LEU A 328 -52.21 -12.73 -15.36
CA LEU A 328 -52.79 -12.96 -14.02
C LEU A 328 -53.55 -11.75 -13.44
N GLY A 329 -53.59 -10.60 -14.12
CA GLY A 329 -54.32 -9.41 -13.65
C GLY A 329 -53.70 -8.79 -12.39
N GLU A 330 -54.54 -8.35 -11.43
CA GLU A 330 -54.09 -7.76 -10.16
C GLU A 330 -53.95 -8.83 -9.06
N GLY A 331 -52.86 -8.78 -8.30
CA GLY A 331 -52.66 -9.67 -7.14
C GLY A 331 -51.19 -9.86 -6.74
N LEU A 332 -50.96 -10.53 -5.59
CA LEU A 332 -49.62 -10.77 -5.05
C LEU A 332 -48.72 -11.54 -6.02
N VAL A 333 -49.26 -12.57 -6.70
CA VAL A 333 -48.52 -13.41 -7.64
C VAL A 333 -48.15 -12.63 -8.91
N ALA A 334 -49.08 -11.83 -9.45
CA ALA A 334 -48.82 -10.96 -10.60
C ALA A 334 -47.74 -9.91 -10.29
N GLY A 335 -47.82 -9.29 -9.10
CA GLY A 335 -46.81 -8.34 -8.63
C GLY A 335 -45.42 -8.99 -8.42
N ALA A 336 -45.36 -10.22 -7.90
CA ALA A 336 -44.11 -10.97 -7.77
C ALA A 336 -43.52 -11.35 -9.13
N ALA A 337 -44.34 -11.83 -10.06
CA ALA A 337 -43.94 -12.18 -11.43
C ALA A 337 -43.42 -10.96 -12.21
N TYR A 338 -44.06 -9.80 -12.05
CA TYR A 338 -43.61 -8.53 -12.63
C TYR A 338 -42.23 -8.10 -12.08
N LYS A 339 -42.02 -8.21 -10.76
CA LYS A 339 -40.74 -7.87 -10.13
C LYS A 339 -39.62 -8.82 -10.56
N LEU A 340 -39.91 -10.12 -10.66
CA LEU A 340 -38.98 -11.10 -11.21
C LEU A 340 -38.64 -10.75 -12.67
N ALA A 341 -39.63 -10.39 -13.48
CA ALA A 341 -39.42 -9.98 -14.86
C ALA A 341 -38.49 -8.77 -14.98
N ALA A 342 -38.78 -7.72 -14.22
CA ALA A 342 -37.96 -6.51 -14.19
C ALA A 342 -36.53 -6.82 -13.77
N ALA A 343 -36.35 -7.65 -12.74
CA ALA A 343 -35.03 -8.02 -12.26
C ALA A 343 -34.23 -8.86 -13.26
N CYS A 344 -34.87 -9.84 -13.92
CA CYS A 344 -34.20 -10.68 -14.92
C CYS A 344 -33.85 -9.90 -16.17
N TYR A 345 -34.71 -9.00 -16.65
CA TYR A 345 -34.37 -8.12 -17.77
C TYR A 345 -33.23 -7.17 -17.43
N LEU A 346 -33.21 -6.64 -16.21
CA LEU A 346 -32.10 -5.81 -15.74
C LEU A 346 -30.80 -6.61 -15.62
N ALA A 347 -30.86 -7.84 -15.09
CA ALA A 347 -29.72 -8.75 -15.02
C ALA A 347 -29.17 -9.06 -16.42
N ALA A 348 -30.04 -9.42 -17.37
CA ALA A 348 -29.66 -9.64 -18.76
C ALA A 348 -28.99 -8.38 -19.37
N LEU A 349 -29.57 -7.19 -19.15
CA LEU A 349 -29.00 -5.93 -19.65
C LEU A 349 -27.59 -5.66 -19.09
N PHE A 350 -27.37 -5.90 -17.80
CA PHE A 350 -26.04 -5.78 -17.20
C PHE A 350 -25.08 -6.82 -17.73
N ASN A 351 -25.49 -8.09 -17.80
CA ASN A 351 -24.63 -9.17 -18.30
C ASN A 351 -24.27 -8.97 -19.77
N PHE A 352 -25.17 -8.45 -20.61
CA PHE A 352 -24.85 -8.12 -22.00
C PHE A 352 -23.92 -6.92 -22.17
N ASN A 353 -23.66 -6.13 -21.13
CA ASN A 353 -22.79 -4.98 -21.22
C ASN A 353 -21.31 -5.39 -21.32
N PRO A 354 -20.63 -5.12 -22.45
CA PRO A 354 -19.25 -5.54 -22.66
C PRO A 354 -18.22 -4.66 -21.93
N LEU A 355 -18.66 -3.61 -21.24
CA LEU A 355 -17.79 -2.71 -20.50
C LEU A 355 -17.47 -3.24 -19.09
N LEU A 356 -18.29 -4.13 -18.51
CA LEU A 356 -17.99 -4.81 -17.24
C LEU A 356 -17.54 -6.24 -17.53
N GLU A 357 -16.74 -6.84 -16.63
CA GLU A 357 -16.25 -8.22 -16.75
C GLU A 357 -17.36 -9.25 -16.43
N LEU A 358 -18.46 -9.13 -17.15
CA LEU A 358 -19.61 -10.03 -17.17
C LEU A 358 -19.64 -10.79 -18.50
N ASP A 359 -20.69 -11.57 -18.76
CA ASP A 359 -20.78 -12.42 -19.95
C ASP A 359 -20.55 -11.69 -21.28
N GLY A 360 -21.12 -10.49 -21.44
CA GLY A 360 -21.01 -9.66 -22.62
C GLY A 360 -19.57 -9.24 -22.93
N TYR A 361 -18.75 -9.09 -21.89
CA TYR A 361 -17.31 -8.84 -22.06
C TYR A 361 -16.61 -10.06 -22.63
N PHE A 362 -16.88 -11.26 -22.11
CA PHE A 362 -16.28 -12.48 -22.64
C PHE A 362 -16.75 -12.78 -24.07
N ILE A 363 -18.02 -12.48 -24.40
CA ILE A 363 -18.52 -12.52 -25.78
C ILE A 363 -17.69 -11.58 -26.68
N LEU A 364 -17.48 -10.32 -26.25
CA LEU A 364 -16.70 -9.35 -27.02
C LEU A 364 -15.23 -9.80 -27.17
N VAL A 365 -14.62 -10.33 -26.12
CA VAL A 365 -13.25 -10.85 -26.12
C VAL A 365 -13.09 -11.99 -27.13
N ASP A 366 -14.01 -12.95 -27.15
CA ASP A 366 -13.97 -14.07 -28.10
C ASP A 366 -14.29 -13.66 -29.54
N LEU A 367 -15.17 -12.67 -29.74
CA LEU A 367 -15.46 -12.09 -31.06
C LEU A 367 -14.24 -11.36 -31.64
N LEU A 368 -13.58 -10.53 -30.83
CA LEU A 368 -12.42 -9.73 -31.24
C LEU A 368 -11.10 -10.49 -31.17
N ARG A 369 -11.05 -11.66 -30.51
CA ARG A 369 -9.83 -12.44 -30.25
C ARG A 369 -8.76 -11.66 -29.49
N LEU A 370 -9.20 -10.78 -28.57
CA LEU A 370 -8.33 -9.94 -27.76
C LEU A 370 -8.43 -10.38 -26.29
N PRO A 371 -7.62 -11.37 -25.84
CA PRO A 371 -7.62 -11.77 -24.45
C PRO A 371 -7.19 -10.59 -23.56
N ASN A 372 -7.75 -10.54 -22.35
CA ASN A 372 -7.49 -9.49 -21.36
C ASN A 372 -7.72 -8.06 -21.90
N LEU A 373 -8.71 -7.90 -22.81
CA LEU A 373 -9.03 -6.64 -23.47
C LEU A 373 -9.12 -5.45 -22.49
N ARG A 374 -9.89 -5.59 -21.40
CA ARG A 374 -10.10 -4.52 -20.42
C ARG A 374 -8.82 -4.17 -19.68
N GLN A 375 -8.07 -5.15 -19.21
CA GLN A 375 -6.78 -4.92 -18.55
C GLN A 375 -5.78 -4.20 -19.49
N ARG A 376 -5.66 -4.65 -20.75
CA ARG A 376 -4.78 -4.02 -21.75
C ARG A 376 -5.19 -2.58 -22.03
N ALA A 377 -6.49 -2.33 -22.23
CA ALA A 377 -7.02 -1.00 -22.49
C ALA A 377 -6.85 -0.04 -21.29
N LEU A 378 -7.17 -0.49 -20.07
CA LEU A 378 -6.98 0.31 -18.85
C LEU A 378 -5.50 0.61 -18.58
N THR A 379 -4.62 -0.36 -18.84
CA THR A 379 -3.16 -0.16 -18.72
C THR A 379 -2.69 0.90 -19.72
N PHE A 380 -3.18 0.85 -20.97
CA PHE A 380 -2.84 1.82 -22.01
C PHE A 380 -3.26 3.25 -21.62
N ILE A 381 -4.48 3.47 -21.13
CA ILE A 381 -4.95 4.81 -20.73
C ILE A 381 -4.27 5.35 -19.46
N SER A 382 -3.79 4.48 -18.57
CA SER A 382 -3.16 4.89 -17.30
C SER A 382 -1.73 5.42 -17.46
N GLY A 383 -1.04 5.05 -18.55
CA GLY A 383 0.37 5.37 -18.77
C GLY A 383 0.70 5.72 -20.23
N PRO A 384 0.82 4.73 -21.13
CA PRO A 384 1.28 4.93 -22.51
C PRO A 384 0.52 6.01 -23.30
N LEU A 385 -0.80 6.12 -23.11
CA LEU A 385 -1.63 7.14 -23.75
C LEU A 385 -1.10 8.56 -23.48
N TRP A 386 -0.79 8.87 -22.22
CA TRP A 386 -0.31 10.20 -21.82
C TRP A 386 1.09 10.52 -22.36
N GLN A 387 1.95 9.50 -22.44
CA GLN A 387 3.28 9.65 -23.02
C GLN A 387 3.17 10.00 -24.51
N LYS A 388 2.35 9.25 -25.26
CA LYS A 388 2.09 9.50 -26.68
C LYS A 388 1.43 10.86 -26.94
N LEU A 389 0.49 11.26 -26.09
CA LEU A 389 -0.17 12.56 -26.19
C LEU A 389 0.82 13.71 -25.94
N ARG A 390 1.73 13.55 -24.98
CA ARG A 390 2.80 14.51 -24.69
C ARG A 390 3.84 14.57 -25.81
N SER A 391 4.21 13.43 -26.38
CA SER A 391 5.17 13.35 -27.50
C SER A 391 4.55 13.58 -28.88
N ARG A 392 3.23 13.81 -28.96
CA ARG A 392 2.46 13.98 -30.20
C ARG A 392 2.67 12.87 -31.24
N SER A 393 2.88 11.63 -30.81
CA SER A 393 3.07 10.48 -31.70
C SER A 393 1.75 9.94 -32.25
N ALA A 394 1.75 9.42 -33.48
CA ALA A 394 0.56 8.81 -34.08
C ALA A 394 0.09 7.55 -33.33
N PHE A 395 -1.23 7.36 -33.30
CA PHE A 395 -1.89 6.17 -32.74
C PHE A 395 -2.14 5.12 -33.83
N SER A 396 -1.79 3.86 -33.55
CA SER A 396 -2.19 2.71 -34.37
C SER A 396 -3.70 2.43 -34.27
N GLY A 397 -4.26 1.63 -35.19
CA GLY A 397 -5.69 1.26 -35.14
C GLY A 397 -6.07 0.55 -33.84
N GLU A 398 -5.22 -0.35 -33.34
CA GLU A 398 -5.40 -1.07 -32.08
C GLU A 398 -5.30 -0.13 -30.86
N GLU A 399 -4.37 0.83 -30.88
CA GLU A 399 -4.22 1.83 -29.81
C GLU A 399 -5.41 2.78 -29.73
N ARG A 400 -6.00 3.17 -30.87
CA ARG A 400 -7.25 3.97 -30.90
C ARG A 400 -8.39 3.19 -30.28
N PHE A 401 -8.53 1.92 -30.64
CA PHE A 401 -9.54 1.04 -30.07
C PHE A 401 -9.36 0.90 -28.54
N PHE A 402 -8.15 0.62 -28.06
CA PHE A 402 -7.85 0.56 -26.62
C PHE A 402 -8.09 1.89 -25.90
N SER A 403 -7.84 3.02 -26.54
CA SER A 403 -8.12 4.34 -25.98
C SER A 403 -9.63 4.55 -25.78
N ILE A 404 -10.42 4.30 -26.83
CA ILE A 404 -11.88 4.49 -26.80
C ILE A 404 -12.52 3.50 -25.83
N TYR A 405 -12.23 2.20 -25.98
CA TYR A 405 -12.76 1.16 -25.11
C TYR A 405 -12.33 1.37 -23.66
N GLY A 406 -11.05 1.68 -23.41
CA GLY A 406 -10.54 1.93 -22.07
C GLY A 406 -11.20 3.13 -21.39
N LEU A 407 -11.39 4.24 -22.11
CA LEU A 407 -12.07 5.43 -21.58
C LEU A 407 -13.56 5.15 -21.31
N LEU A 408 -14.26 4.48 -22.23
CA LEU A 408 -15.65 4.07 -22.03
C LEU A 408 -15.80 3.11 -20.85
N ALA A 409 -14.90 2.13 -20.72
CA ALA A 409 -14.89 1.18 -19.61
C ALA A 409 -14.63 1.88 -18.28
N ALA A 410 -13.68 2.83 -18.23
CA ALA A 410 -13.39 3.62 -17.03
C ALA A 410 -14.58 4.53 -16.64
N LEU A 411 -15.14 5.26 -17.61
CA LEU A 411 -16.30 6.13 -17.40
C LEU A 411 -17.53 5.34 -16.96
N TYR A 412 -17.81 4.23 -17.64
CA TYR A 412 -18.92 3.36 -17.27
C TYR A 412 -18.70 2.72 -15.89
N THR A 413 -17.48 2.30 -15.55
CA THR A 413 -17.19 1.76 -14.21
C THR A 413 -17.44 2.82 -13.14
N ALA A 414 -16.98 4.06 -13.34
CA ALA A 414 -17.24 5.16 -12.42
C ALA A 414 -18.76 5.46 -12.29
N LEU A 415 -19.46 5.53 -13.43
CA LEU A 415 -20.91 5.73 -13.46
C LEU A 415 -21.66 4.57 -12.78
N ALA A 416 -21.28 3.33 -13.05
CA ALA A 416 -21.88 2.14 -12.46
C ALA A 416 -21.69 2.11 -10.94
N VAL A 417 -20.50 2.46 -10.44
CA VAL A 417 -20.25 2.59 -8.99
C VAL A 417 -21.15 3.65 -8.38
N VAL A 418 -21.24 4.85 -8.99
CA VAL A 418 -22.10 5.93 -8.49
C VAL A 418 -23.58 5.53 -8.52
N LEU A 419 -24.07 4.98 -9.63
CA LEU A 419 -25.47 4.55 -9.77
C LEU A 419 -25.80 3.41 -8.81
N THR A 420 -24.91 2.44 -8.65
CA THR A 420 -25.05 1.33 -7.69
C THR A 420 -25.08 1.87 -6.27
N MET A 421 -24.22 2.83 -5.93
CA MET A 421 -24.23 3.46 -4.62
C MET A 421 -25.51 4.24 -4.35
N LEU A 422 -25.96 5.07 -5.29
CA LEU A 422 -27.21 5.82 -5.17
C LEU A 422 -28.43 4.88 -5.07
N PHE A 423 -28.44 3.81 -5.87
CA PHE A 423 -29.48 2.78 -5.84
C PHE A 423 -29.51 2.09 -4.47
N TRP A 424 -28.38 1.52 -4.03
CA TRP A 424 -28.31 0.81 -2.76
C TRP A 424 -28.55 1.71 -1.56
N GLN A 425 -28.07 2.95 -1.56
CA GLN A 425 -28.35 3.91 -0.51
C GLN A 425 -29.86 4.16 -0.39
N ARG A 426 -30.54 4.45 -1.51
CA ARG A 426 -31.99 4.70 -1.51
C ARG A 426 -32.78 3.46 -1.08
N GLN A 427 -32.41 2.28 -1.60
CA GLN A 427 -33.11 1.04 -1.29
C GLN A 427 -32.85 0.56 0.14
N LEU A 428 -31.59 0.53 0.62
CA LEU A 428 -31.25 0.09 1.98
C LEU A 428 -31.84 1.02 3.03
N VAL A 429 -31.67 2.34 2.88
CA VAL A 429 -32.24 3.28 3.85
C VAL A 429 -33.77 3.17 3.86
N GLY A 430 -34.40 3.06 2.70
CA GLY A 430 -35.85 2.88 2.60
C GLY A 430 -36.35 1.58 3.24
N VAL A 431 -35.65 0.46 3.04
CA VAL A 431 -35.99 -0.84 3.64
C VAL A 431 -35.74 -0.83 5.15
N LEU A 432 -34.59 -0.32 5.59
CA LEU A 432 -34.23 -0.27 7.01
C LEU A 432 -35.17 0.62 7.81
N THR A 433 -35.51 1.80 7.30
CA THR A 433 -36.44 2.72 7.99
C THR A 433 -37.85 2.14 8.11
N LYS A 434 -38.36 1.50 7.04
CA LYS A 434 -39.65 0.81 7.07
C LYS A 434 -39.66 -0.36 8.06
N LEU A 435 -38.67 -1.26 7.98
CA LEU A 435 -38.56 -2.39 8.90
C LEU A 435 -38.39 -1.94 10.35
N TRP A 436 -37.66 -0.85 10.60
CA TRP A 436 -37.48 -0.30 11.95
C TRP A 436 -38.80 0.20 12.57
N ALA A 437 -39.74 0.65 11.74
CA ALA A 437 -41.06 1.14 12.13
C ALA A 437 -42.07 0.01 12.42
N GLU A 438 -41.88 -1.20 11.88
CA GLU A 438 -42.80 -2.35 12.00
C GLU A 438 -42.72 -3.11 13.36
N GLY A 439 -42.11 -2.51 14.39
CA GLY A 439 -42.00 -3.10 15.74
C GLY A 439 -40.74 -3.96 15.94
N TRP A 440 -40.74 -4.84 16.96
CA TRP A 440 -39.51 -5.53 17.39
C TRP A 440 -38.97 -6.55 16.37
N LEU A 441 -39.85 -7.33 15.71
CA LEU A 441 -39.48 -8.26 14.65
C LEU A 441 -38.89 -7.51 13.45
N GLY A 442 -39.51 -6.39 13.06
CA GLY A 442 -39.01 -5.52 12.01
C GLY A 442 -37.62 -4.97 12.33
N ARG A 443 -37.36 -4.55 13.57
CA ARG A 443 -36.01 -4.12 14.02
C ARG A 443 -34.96 -5.23 13.94
N VAL A 444 -35.30 -6.45 14.36
CA VAL A 444 -34.39 -7.61 14.24
C VAL A 444 -34.09 -7.90 12.77
N LEU A 445 -35.10 -7.88 11.91
CA LEU A 445 -34.93 -8.06 10.46
C LEU A 445 -34.11 -6.92 9.83
N ALA A 446 -34.31 -5.68 10.25
CA ALA A 446 -33.51 -4.55 9.81
C ALA A 446 -32.03 -4.75 10.17
N LEU A 447 -31.74 -5.22 11.38
CA LEU A 447 -30.37 -5.55 11.81
C LEU A 447 -29.77 -6.69 10.99
N VAL A 448 -30.56 -7.73 10.68
CA VAL A 448 -30.12 -8.84 9.82
C VAL A 448 -29.83 -8.36 8.40
N VAL A 449 -30.70 -7.54 7.80
CA VAL A 449 -30.49 -6.92 6.48
C VAL A 449 -29.25 -6.02 6.48
N LEU A 450 -29.07 -5.22 7.52
CA LEU A 450 -27.88 -4.39 7.69
C LEU A 450 -26.62 -5.26 7.78
N LEU A 451 -26.65 -6.37 8.52
CA LEU A 451 -25.50 -7.26 8.71
C LEU A 451 -25.15 -8.06 7.45
N ILE A 452 -26.15 -8.58 6.72
CA ILE A 452 -25.94 -9.44 5.55
C ILE A 452 -25.64 -8.62 4.29
N ILE A 453 -26.24 -7.43 4.15
CA ILE A 453 -26.15 -6.65 2.92
C ILE A 453 -25.41 -5.33 3.16
N GLY A 454 -25.82 -4.56 4.17
CA GLY A 454 -25.26 -3.23 4.42
C GLY A 454 -23.77 -3.26 4.78
N VAL A 455 -23.38 -4.15 5.70
CA VAL A 455 -21.98 -4.28 6.15
C VAL A 455 -21.07 -4.77 5.03
N PRO A 456 -21.38 -5.85 4.29
CA PRO A 456 -20.48 -6.31 3.23
C PRO A 456 -20.44 -5.36 2.03
N PHE A 457 -21.55 -4.70 1.70
CA PHE A 457 -21.56 -3.65 0.68
C PHE A 457 -20.68 -2.46 1.09
N GLY A 458 -20.82 -1.98 2.33
CA GLY A 458 -19.99 -0.90 2.87
C GLY A 458 -18.50 -1.28 2.93
N LEU A 459 -18.20 -2.53 3.29
CA LEU A 459 -16.84 -3.06 3.29
C LEU A 459 -16.27 -3.18 1.87
N GLY A 460 -17.05 -3.67 0.91
CA GLY A 460 -16.67 -3.76 -0.50
C GLY A 460 -16.36 -2.37 -1.07
N LEU A 461 -17.18 -1.38 -0.77
CA LEU A 461 -16.95 0.02 -1.13
C LEU A 461 -15.67 0.56 -0.48
N PHE A 462 -15.46 0.28 0.80
CA PHE A 462 -14.23 0.68 1.51
C PHE A 462 -12.99 0.05 0.88
N VAL A 463 -13.01 -1.25 0.57
CA VAL A 463 -11.89 -1.95 -0.06
C VAL A 463 -11.63 -1.40 -1.47
N ALA A 464 -12.68 -1.13 -2.26
CA ALA A 464 -12.53 -0.53 -3.58
C ALA A 464 -11.96 0.90 -3.51
N ALA A 465 -12.49 1.73 -2.61
CA ALA A 465 -11.99 3.08 -2.37
C ALA A 465 -10.53 3.07 -1.88
N TRP A 466 -10.20 2.18 -0.94
CA TRP A 466 -8.84 1.99 -0.45
C TRP A 466 -7.89 1.51 -1.55
N GLY A 467 -8.35 0.58 -2.39
CA GLY A 467 -7.62 0.12 -3.57
C GLY A 467 -7.32 1.25 -4.55
N LEU A 468 -8.30 2.12 -4.82
CA LEU A 468 -8.11 3.33 -5.63
C LEU A 468 -7.13 4.31 -5.00
N VAL A 469 -7.24 4.57 -3.69
CA VAL A 469 -6.31 5.44 -2.95
C VAL A 469 -4.89 4.88 -3.02
N ARG A 470 -4.72 3.57 -2.81
CA ARG A 470 -3.41 2.89 -2.91
C ARG A 470 -2.87 2.92 -4.34
N ALA A 471 -3.70 2.71 -5.34
CA ALA A 471 -3.32 2.80 -6.75
C ALA A 471 -2.91 4.23 -7.13
N ALA A 472 -3.65 5.24 -6.67
CA ALA A 472 -3.31 6.65 -6.87
C ALA A 472 -2.00 7.01 -6.13
N ALA A 473 -1.84 6.60 -4.88
CA ALA A 473 -0.63 6.84 -4.09
C ALA A 473 0.60 6.19 -4.73
N THR A 474 0.48 4.93 -5.18
CA THR A 474 1.57 4.23 -5.87
C THR A 474 1.88 4.85 -7.23
N TRP A 475 0.87 5.32 -7.98
CA TRP A 475 1.07 6.07 -9.22
C TRP A 475 1.80 7.40 -9.00
N VAL A 476 1.41 8.15 -7.96
CA VAL A 476 2.06 9.41 -7.55
C VAL A 476 3.51 9.15 -7.12
N ALA A 477 3.75 8.07 -6.36
CA ALA A 477 5.09 7.67 -5.91
C ALA A 477 5.99 7.27 -7.08
N ARG A 478 5.49 6.45 -8.02
CA ARG A 478 6.25 5.99 -9.20
C ARG A 478 6.67 7.15 -10.12
N ARG A 479 5.86 8.20 -10.22
CA ARG A 479 6.19 9.39 -11.02
C ARG A 479 7.05 10.42 -10.29
N GLY A 480 7.42 10.16 -9.03
CA GLY A 480 8.20 11.09 -8.21
C GLY A 480 7.44 12.33 -7.77
N TYR A 481 6.15 12.46 -8.10
CA TYR A 481 5.30 13.59 -7.69
C TYR A 481 5.05 13.63 -6.18
N GLY A 482 5.09 12.46 -5.52
CA GLY A 482 5.03 12.38 -4.06
C GLY A 482 6.11 13.21 -3.37
N ARG A 483 7.26 13.41 -4.03
CA ARG A 483 8.44 14.10 -3.48
C ARG A 483 8.26 15.61 -3.35
N SER A 484 7.24 16.17 -4.01
CA SER A 484 6.91 17.59 -3.92
C SER A 484 5.77 17.77 -2.90
N PRO A 485 6.03 18.37 -1.73
CA PRO A 485 4.98 18.64 -0.74
C PRO A 485 3.87 19.53 -1.29
N LEU A 486 4.19 20.41 -2.26
CA LEU A 486 3.18 21.20 -2.97
C LEU A 486 2.19 20.32 -3.73
N ILE A 487 2.67 19.34 -4.50
CA ILE A 487 1.78 18.48 -5.31
C ILE A 487 0.92 17.61 -4.40
N VAL A 488 1.51 17.05 -3.34
CA VAL A 488 0.78 16.26 -2.34
C VAL A 488 -0.28 17.11 -1.64
N GLY A 489 0.11 18.29 -1.14
CA GLY A 489 -0.79 19.22 -0.48
C GLY A 489 -1.91 19.71 -1.40
N ALA A 490 -1.59 20.07 -2.65
CA ALA A 490 -2.58 20.49 -3.64
C ALA A 490 -3.55 19.36 -4.02
N ALA A 491 -3.08 18.11 -4.13
CA ALA A 491 -3.94 16.97 -4.42
C ALA A 491 -4.90 16.69 -3.25
N LEU A 492 -4.41 16.73 -2.01
CA LEU A 492 -5.24 16.54 -0.82
C LEU A 492 -6.21 17.72 -0.60
N ALA A 493 -5.81 18.95 -0.91
CA ALA A 493 -6.70 20.10 -0.91
C ALA A 493 -7.77 20.01 -1.99
N ALA A 494 -7.42 19.58 -3.21
CA ALA A 494 -8.39 19.34 -4.28
C ALA A 494 -9.39 18.25 -3.89
N LEU A 495 -8.94 17.19 -3.19
CA LEU A 495 -9.82 16.17 -2.64
C LEU A 495 -10.76 16.74 -1.56
N ALA A 496 -10.24 17.55 -0.63
CA ALA A 496 -11.04 18.23 0.38
C ALA A 496 -12.13 19.11 -0.27
N THR A 497 -11.76 19.92 -1.28
CA THR A 497 -12.70 20.76 -2.03
C THR A 497 -13.71 19.94 -2.83
N ALA A 498 -13.33 18.81 -3.40
CA ALA A 498 -14.26 17.92 -4.10
C ALA A 498 -15.29 17.32 -3.13
N LEU A 499 -14.88 16.92 -1.92
CA LEU A 499 -15.79 16.41 -0.88
C LEU A 499 -16.79 17.47 -0.41
N THR A 500 -16.39 18.74 -0.40
CA THR A 500 -17.28 19.89 -0.12
C THR A 500 -18.45 20.01 -1.11
N GLY A 501 -18.32 19.48 -2.34
CA GLY A 501 -19.41 19.46 -3.32
C GLY A 501 -20.54 18.50 -2.97
N LEU A 502 -20.28 17.47 -2.14
CA LEU A 502 -21.27 16.42 -1.84
C LEU A 502 -22.49 16.96 -1.07
N PRO A 503 -22.34 17.74 0.03
CA PRO A 503 -23.47 18.36 0.70
C PRO A 503 -24.29 19.31 -0.20
N LEU A 504 -23.62 20.03 -1.11
CA LEU A 504 -24.24 21.00 -2.02
C LEU A 504 -25.05 20.32 -3.13
N GLN A 505 -24.57 19.19 -3.66
CA GLN A 505 -25.15 18.53 -4.83
C GLN A 505 -26.25 17.52 -4.48
N TYR A 506 -26.09 16.79 -3.37
CA TYR A 506 -26.97 15.65 -3.05
C TYR A 506 -27.93 15.92 -1.89
N GLY A 507 -27.86 17.11 -1.27
CA GLY A 507 -28.72 17.48 -0.15
C GLY A 507 -28.57 16.58 1.08
N LEU A 508 -27.52 15.74 1.12
CA LEU A 508 -27.27 14.83 2.21
C LEU A 508 -26.66 15.59 3.39
N GLN A 509 -27.22 15.40 4.59
CA GLN A 509 -26.49 15.64 5.83
C GLN A 509 -25.41 14.57 5.94
N VAL A 510 -24.27 14.76 5.25
CA VAL A 510 -23.16 13.80 5.32
C VAL A 510 -22.39 13.98 6.63
N ALA A 511 -23.10 13.81 7.75
CA ALA A 511 -22.59 14.02 9.10
C ALA A 511 -21.40 13.12 9.43
N PHE A 512 -21.19 12.03 8.67
CA PHE A 512 -20.06 11.12 8.84
C PHE A 512 -18.76 11.57 8.15
N ILE A 513 -18.79 12.45 7.14
CA ILE A 513 -17.57 12.87 6.44
C ILE A 513 -16.64 13.68 7.36
N PRO A 514 -17.09 14.76 8.02
CA PRO A 514 -16.20 15.55 8.87
C PRO A 514 -15.52 14.73 9.98
N PRO A 515 -16.21 13.87 10.76
CA PRO A 515 -15.56 12.98 11.73
C PRO A 515 -14.49 12.06 11.11
N LEU A 516 -14.73 11.50 9.92
CA LEU A 516 -13.75 10.64 9.25
C LEU A 516 -12.49 11.42 8.83
N LEU A 517 -12.65 12.67 8.41
CA LEU A 517 -11.52 13.55 8.07
C LEU A 517 -10.71 13.94 9.32
N TRP A 518 -11.39 14.26 10.43
CA TRP A 518 -10.72 14.48 11.73
C TRP A 518 -10.00 13.22 12.23
N LEU A 519 -10.58 12.03 12.04
CA LEU A 519 -9.90 10.76 12.35
C LEU A 519 -8.65 10.56 11.50
N ALA A 520 -8.71 10.86 10.20
CA ALA A 520 -7.54 10.78 9.32
C ALA A 520 -6.43 11.74 9.77
N ALA A 521 -6.79 12.97 10.15
CA ALA A 521 -5.86 13.93 10.74
C ALA A 521 -5.24 13.42 12.04
N LEU A 522 -6.06 12.87 12.94
CA LEU A 522 -5.62 12.32 14.22
C LEU A 522 -4.62 11.18 14.03
N VAL A 523 -4.89 10.25 13.12
CA VAL A 523 -3.97 9.14 12.78
C VAL A 523 -2.63 9.67 12.25
N ALA A 524 -2.65 10.68 11.38
CA ALA A 524 -1.44 11.31 10.87
C ALA A 524 -0.64 12.00 11.99
N GLN A 525 -1.32 12.74 12.88
CA GLN A 525 -0.68 13.42 14.01
C GLN A 525 -0.08 12.44 15.03
N ILE A 526 -0.80 11.37 15.41
CA ILE A 526 -0.26 10.32 16.29
C ILE A 526 1.00 9.71 15.69
N SER A 527 1.00 9.49 14.37
CA SER A 527 2.16 8.96 13.66
C SER A 527 3.35 9.93 13.63
N LEU A 528 3.10 11.24 13.68
CA LEU A 528 4.11 12.31 13.74
C LEU A 528 4.73 12.48 15.13
N GLN A 529 4.03 12.12 16.20
CA GLN A 529 4.49 12.31 17.59
C GLN A 529 5.85 11.66 17.85
N ALA A 530 6.11 10.48 17.28
CA ALA A 530 7.39 9.81 17.41
C ALA A 530 8.55 10.57 16.75
N ASP A 531 8.28 11.35 15.70
CA ASP A 531 9.30 12.07 14.95
C ASP A 531 9.77 13.35 15.70
N TYR A 532 8.88 13.96 16.48
CA TYR A 532 9.12 15.20 17.23
C TYR A 532 9.48 15.02 18.71
N ARG A 533 9.80 13.80 19.15
CA ARG A 533 10.27 13.58 20.53
C ARG A 533 11.53 14.40 20.80
N GLY A 534 11.50 15.19 21.88
CA GLY A 534 12.59 16.09 22.28
C GLY A 534 12.62 17.44 21.57
N ALA A 535 11.80 17.64 20.53
CA ALA A 535 11.74 18.92 19.81
C ALA A 535 10.91 19.96 20.56
N GLN A 536 11.33 21.23 20.55
CA GLN A 536 10.54 22.35 21.10
C GLN A 536 9.15 22.45 20.44
N VAL A 537 9.10 22.26 19.11
CA VAL A 537 7.87 22.20 18.30
C VAL A 537 6.87 21.12 18.77
N GLY A 538 7.36 20.07 19.43
CA GLY A 538 6.53 18.95 19.89
C GLY A 538 5.41 19.41 20.82
N GLN A 539 5.61 20.50 21.57
CA GLN A 539 4.58 21.07 22.45
C GLN A 539 3.40 21.64 21.65
N ALA A 540 3.68 22.39 20.57
CA ALA A 540 2.63 22.91 19.70
C ALA A 540 1.84 21.77 19.03
N LEU A 541 2.54 20.71 18.59
CA LEU A 541 1.92 19.53 17.99
C LEU A 541 0.99 18.77 18.97
N ASN A 542 1.35 18.71 20.25
CA ASN A 542 0.49 18.14 21.29
C ASN A 542 -0.81 18.94 21.45
N SER A 543 -0.74 20.27 21.40
CA SER A 543 -1.93 21.12 21.45
C SER A 543 -2.83 20.89 20.24
N PHE A 544 -2.28 20.80 19.02
CA PHE A 544 -3.05 20.48 17.82
C PHE A 544 -3.65 19.07 17.81
N LEU A 545 -2.96 18.10 18.43
CA LEU A 545 -3.49 16.75 18.63
C LEU A 545 -4.72 16.79 19.56
N ALA A 546 -4.63 17.54 20.67
CA ALA A 546 -5.75 17.69 21.60
C ALA A 546 -6.97 18.34 20.94
N VAL A 547 -6.77 19.38 20.12
CA VAL A 547 -7.83 19.97 19.29
C VAL A 547 -8.50 18.89 18.42
N SER A 548 -7.71 18.06 17.75
CA SER A 548 -8.23 17.04 16.83
C SER A 548 -9.00 15.92 17.54
N VAL A 549 -8.59 15.55 18.75
CA VAL A 549 -9.32 14.59 19.59
C VAL A 549 -10.67 15.19 20.02
N ILE A 550 -10.66 16.43 20.50
CA ILE A 550 -11.86 17.09 21.04
C ILE A 550 -12.89 17.34 19.93
N GLU A 551 -12.46 17.83 18.77
CA GLU A 551 -13.33 18.04 17.61
C GLU A 551 -13.93 16.73 17.10
N LEU A 552 -13.12 15.67 17.02
CA LEU A 552 -13.61 14.34 16.65
C LEU A 552 -14.68 13.85 17.64
N LEU A 553 -14.46 14.05 18.94
CA LEU A 553 -15.42 13.67 19.99
C LEU A 553 -16.69 14.52 19.95
N ALA A 554 -16.58 15.84 19.71
CA ALA A 554 -17.72 16.73 19.61
C ALA A 554 -18.59 16.37 18.40
N LEU A 555 -18.00 16.28 17.21
CA LEU A 555 -18.71 15.92 15.97
C LEU A 555 -19.28 14.50 16.01
N GLY A 556 -18.53 13.53 16.55
CA GLY A 556 -19.01 12.17 16.78
C GLY A 556 -20.13 12.12 17.83
N GLY A 557 -20.05 12.96 18.87
CA GLY A 557 -21.04 13.11 19.92
C GLY A 557 -22.36 13.67 19.41
N TYR A 558 -22.33 14.72 18.59
CA TYR A 558 -23.52 15.26 17.91
C TYR A 558 -24.23 14.19 17.07
N LEU A 559 -23.49 13.25 16.48
CA LEU A 559 -24.01 12.20 15.62
C LEU A 559 -24.58 11.00 16.40
N LEU A 560 -23.88 10.57 17.46
CA LEU A 560 -24.22 9.35 18.20
C LEU A 560 -25.17 9.61 19.38
N LEU A 561 -25.04 10.78 20.02
CA LEU A 561 -25.71 11.13 21.28
C LEU A 561 -26.23 12.58 21.23
N PRO A 562 -27.19 12.91 20.33
CA PRO A 562 -27.67 14.28 20.15
C PRO A 562 -28.34 14.88 21.39
N GLY A 563 -28.82 14.04 22.32
CA GLY A 563 -29.43 14.47 23.58
C GLY A 563 -28.46 15.15 24.58
N LEU A 564 -27.15 15.10 24.32
CA LEU A 564 -26.11 15.73 25.16
C LEU A 564 -25.47 16.96 24.48
N SER A 565 -26.22 17.67 23.63
CA SER A 565 -25.73 18.80 22.82
C SER A 565 -24.92 19.83 23.62
N GLY A 566 -25.34 20.21 24.82
CA GLY A 566 -24.61 21.17 25.65
C GLY A 566 -23.21 20.71 26.06
N LEU A 567 -22.99 19.40 26.25
CA LEU A 567 -21.67 18.84 26.52
C LEU A 567 -20.78 18.92 25.27
N TRP A 568 -21.32 18.60 24.10
CA TRP A 568 -20.60 18.65 22.83
C TRP A 568 -20.20 20.09 22.46
N THR A 569 -21.10 21.05 22.65
CA THR A 569 -20.79 22.48 22.47
C THR A 569 -19.74 22.97 23.47
N GLY A 570 -19.77 22.50 24.72
CA GLY A 570 -18.74 22.80 25.70
C GLY A 570 -17.35 22.27 25.30
N LEU A 571 -17.28 21.06 24.75
CA LEU A 571 -16.04 20.48 24.21
C LEU A 571 -15.52 21.28 23.00
N GLU A 572 -16.40 21.66 22.10
CA GLU A 572 -16.09 22.49 20.92
C GLU A 572 -15.52 23.86 21.32
N ILE A 573 -16.08 24.53 22.33
CA ILE A 573 -15.51 25.77 22.90
C ILE A 573 -14.12 25.50 23.49
N ALA A 574 -13.92 24.39 24.21
CA ALA A 574 -12.62 24.02 24.75
C ALA A 574 -11.57 23.76 23.66
N SER A 575 -11.98 23.18 22.51
CA SER A 575 -11.15 23.02 21.31
C SER A 575 -10.61 24.38 20.83
N PHE A 576 -11.45 25.41 20.75
CA PHE A 576 -10.99 26.74 20.28
C PHE A 576 -10.00 27.41 21.23
N VAL A 577 -10.19 27.24 22.54
CA VAL A 577 -9.22 27.73 23.54
C VAL A 577 -7.86 27.03 23.35
N LEU A 578 -7.88 25.71 23.13
CA LEU A 578 -6.67 24.93 22.86
C LEU A 578 -6.02 25.29 21.53
N LEU A 579 -6.81 25.64 20.51
CA LEU A 579 -6.30 26.10 19.22
C LEU A 579 -5.58 27.44 19.34
N MET A 580 -6.15 28.40 20.07
CA MET A 580 -5.49 29.66 20.39
C MET A 580 -4.19 29.40 21.17
N PHE A 581 -4.23 28.51 22.16
CA PHE A 581 -3.05 28.11 22.91
C PHE A 581 -1.99 27.44 22.02
N ALA A 582 -2.39 26.59 21.07
CA ALA A 582 -1.49 26.00 20.08
C ALA A 582 -0.80 27.07 19.22
N GLY A 583 -1.56 28.10 18.80
CA GLY A 583 -1.01 29.28 18.11
C GLY A 583 0.03 30.00 18.95
N PHE A 584 -0.26 30.23 20.24
CA PHE A 584 0.67 30.87 21.16
C PHE A 584 1.95 30.06 21.38
N VAL A 585 1.83 28.75 21.62
CA VAL A 585 3.00 27.85 21.76
C VAL A 585 3.81 27.81 20.47
N SER A 586 3.16 27.83 19.30
CA SER A 586 3.86 27.91 18.01
C SER A 586 4.59 29.25 17.82
N LEU A 587 4.09 30.35 18.39
CA LEU A 587 4.75 31.64 18.34
C LEU A 587 6.01 31.67 19.22
N LEU A 588 6.00 30.99 20.37
CA LEU A 588 7.18 30.89 21.25
C LEU A 588 8.37 30.18 20.59
N ASP A 589 8.10 29.33 19.60
CA ASP A 589 9.10 28.62 18.81
C ASP A 589 9.68 29.49 17.66
N VAL A 590 9.10 30.66 17.39
CA VAL A 590 9.59 31.61 16.37
C VAL A 590 10.59 32.56 17.00
N ASP A 591 11.83 32.55 16.51
CA ASP A 591 12.80 33.57 16.89
C ASP A 591 12.50 34.91 16.19
N LEU A 592 11.95 35.84 16.96
CA LEU A 592 11.55 37.16 16.47
C LEU A 592 12.74 38.08 16.19
N HIS A 593 13.94 37.81 16.74
CA HIS A 593 15.13 38.63 16.49
C HIS A 593 15.56 38.60 15.02
N HIS A 594 15.30 37.47 14.35
CA HIS A 594 15.60 37.24 12.94
C HIS A 594 14.47 37.68 11.99
N SER A 595 13.40 38.29 12.52
CA SER A 595 12.25 38.73 11.71
C SER A 595 12.48 40.12 11.11
N ARG A 596 12.06 40.30 9.86
CA ARG A 596 12.15 41.62 9.21
C ARG A 596 11.14 42.60 9.84
N PRO A 597 11.42 43.92 9.89
CA PRO A 597 10.48 44.90 10.42
C PRO A 597 9.11 44.86 9.73
N SER A 598 9.08 44.58 8.42
CA SER A 598 7.83 44.40 7.67
C SER A 598 7.02 43.19 8.14
N GLU A 599 7.67 42.09 8.51
CA GLU A 599 7.02 40.86 8.99
C GLU A 599 6.41 41.06 10.38
N LEU A 600 7.12 41.79 11.25
CA LEU A 600 6.62 42.22 12.55
C LEU A 600 5.41 43.16 12.41
N ALA A 601 5.48 44.13 11.48
CA ALA A 601 4.36 45.04 11.19
C ALA A 601 3.13 44.29 10.65
N THR A 602 3.30 43.32 9.74
CA THR A 602 2.20 42.48 9.23
C THR A 602 1.58 41.65 10.36
N SER A 603 2.39 41.08 11.23
CA SER A 603 1.91 40.30 12.38
C SER A 603 1.13 41.18 13.35
N ALA A 604 1.65 42.36 13.70
CA ALA A 604 0.96 43.34 14.54
C ALA A 604 -0.36 43.82 13.94
N LEU A 605 -0.41 44.07 12.63
CA LEU A 605 -1.64 44.42 11.92
C LEU A 605 -2.68 43.31 11.99
N MET A 606 -2.27 42.05 11.83
CA MET A 606 -3.15 40.89 11.91
C MET A 606 -3.70 40.67 13.33
N PHE A 607 -2.88 40.87 14.36
CA PHE A 607 -3.37 40.91 15.74
C PHE A 607 -4.40 42.01 15.95
N GLY A 608 -4.11 43.24 15.49
CA GLY A 608 -5.06 44.35 15.56
C GLY A 608 -6.39 44.05 14.86
N LEU A 609 -6.33 43.41 13.68
CA LEU A 609 -7.52 42.98 12.96
C LEU A 609 -8.28 41.88 13.71
N ALA A 610 -7.60 40.96 14.40
CA ALA A 610 -8.25 39.92 15.20
C ALA A 610 -9.09 40.51 16.34
N PHE A 611 -8.56 41.52 17.04
CA PHE A 611 -9.32 42.24 18.08
C PHE A 611 -10.52 43.00 17.48
N LEU A 612 -10.33 43.64 16.33
CA LEU A 612 -11.41 44.38 15.65
C LEU A 612 -12.55 43.45 15.20
N ILE A 613 -12.21 42.30 14.60
CA ILE A 613 -13.19 41.29 14.18
C ILE A 613 -13.93 40.74 15.39
N GLY A 614 -13.22 40.44 16.49
CA GLY A 614 -13.85 40.01 17.75
C GLY A 614 -14.88 41.00 18.28
N GLY A 615 -14.52 42.29 18.34
CA GLY A 615 -15.43 43.36 18.75
C GLY A 615 -16.65 43.49 17.83
N LEU A 616 -16.45 43.36 16.51
CA LEU A 616 -17.53 43.42 15.53
C LEU A 616 -18.51 42.25 15.68
N VAL A 617 -18.01 41.02 15.85
CA VAL A 617 -18.84 39.82 16.04
C VAL A 617 -19.68 39.94 17.31
N ILE A 618 -19.06 40.34 18.44
CA ILE A 618 -19.79 40.60 19.69
C ILE A 618 -20.89 41.65 19.48
N GLY A 619 -20.57 42.74 18.77
CA GLY A 619 -21.54 43.79 18.45
C GLY A 619 -22.71 43.30 17.60
N VAL A 620 -22.45 42.46 16.60
CA VAL A 620 -23.49 41.85 15.75
C VAL A 620 -24.41 40.92 16.55
N ILE A 621 -23.84 40.06 17.40
CA ILE A 621 -24.64 39.13 18.23
C ILE A 621 -25.46 39.90 19.27
N ALA A 622 -24.86 40.88 19.95
CA ALA A 622 -25.56 41.73 20.90
C ALA A 622 -26.75 42.48 20.26
N ALA A 623 -26.56 42.97 19.03
CA ALA A 623 -27.62 43.64 18.27
C ALA A 623 -28.72 42.67 17.80
N ALA A 624 -28.36 41.43 17.45
CA ALA A 624 -29.30 40.41 16.98
C ALA A 624 -30.13 39.79 18.12
N GLN A 625 -29.61 39.78 19.36
CA GLN A 625 -30.25 39.16 20.52
C GLN A 625 -30.42 40.17 21.69
N PRO A 626 -31.27 41.21 21.54
CA PRO A 626 -31.49 42.19 22.58
C PRO A 626 -32.14 41.55 23.81
N GLY A 627 -31.43 41.53 24.94
CA GLY A 627 -31.90 40.97 26.22
C GLY A 627 -31.11 39.76 26.73
N VAL A 628 -30.21 39.19 25.92
CA VAL A 628 -29.26 38.17 26.39
C VAL A 628 -28.15 38.84 27.20
N TRP A 629 -27.75 38.21 28.31
CA TRP A 629 -26.68 38.74 29.15
C TRP A 629 -25.37 38.80 28.36
N PHE A 630 -24.63 39.89 28.51
CA PHE A 630 -23.38 40.12 27.76
C PHE A 630 -22.40 38.94 27.83
N VAL A 631 -22.34 38.22 28.95
CA VAL A 631 -21.50 37.03 29.11
C VAL A 631 -21.83 35.94 28.08
N TRP A 632 -23.10 35.71 27.78
CA TRP A 632 -23.51 34.71 26.78
C TRP A 632 -23.21 35.16 25.36
N VAL A 633 -23.34 36.47 25.07
CA VAL A 633 -22.91 37.05 23.79
C VAL A 633 -21.42 36.81 23.56
N VAL A 634 -20.60 36.97 24.61
CA VAL A 634 -19.16 36.71 24.54
C VAL A 634 -18.87 35.21 24.32
N ILE A 635 -19.61 34.31 24.97
CA ILE A 635 -19.47 32.86 24.79
C ILE A 635 -19.82 32.46 23.35
N GLU A 636 -20.91 32.99 22.78
CA GLU A 636 -21.30 32.72 21.38
C GLU A 636 -20.31 33.31 20.37
N ALA A 637 -19.67 34.44 20.67
CA ALA A 637 -18.64 35.04 19.83
C ALA A 637 -17.28 34.32 19.92
N ALA A 638 -17.05 33.55 20.99
CA ALA A 638 -15.75 32.98 21.32
C ALA A 638 -15.13 32.12 20.20
N PRO A 639 -15.87 31.20 19.53
CA PRO A 639 -15.31 30.39 18.44
C PRO A 639 -14.67 31.22 17.32
N ILE A 640 -15.36 32.27 16.86
CA ILE A 640 -14.88 33.12 15.76
C ILE A 640 -13.68 33.93 16.24
N TYR A 641 -13.77 34.54 17.42
CA TYR A 641 -12.67 35.35 17.96
C TYR A 641 -11.39 34.54 18.23
N LEU A 642 -11.52 33.37 18.87
CA LEU A 642 -10.39 32.49 19.19
C LEU A 642 -9.72 31.93 17.94
N ASN A 643 -10.50 31.61 16.89
CA ASN A 643 -9.94 31.16 15.61
C ASN A 643 -9.16 32.26 14.90
N VAL A 644 -9.71 33.48 14.83
CA VAL A 644 -9.01 34.62 14.21
C VAL A 644 -7.74 34.97 15.00
N MET A 645 -7.79 34.87 16.33
CA MET A 645 -6.60 35.01 17.17
C MET A 645 -5.56 33.92 16.88
N ALA A 646 -5.98 32.65 16.74
CA ALA A 646 -5.09 31.55 16.37
C ALA A 646 -4.45 31.77 14.99
N LEU A 647 -5.21 32.25 13.99
CA LEU A 647 -4.68 32.60 12.67
C LEU A 647 -3.60 33.70 12.74
N ALA A 648 -3.82 34.72 13.59
CA ALA A 648 -2.85 35.79 13.81
C ALA A 648 -1.58 35.27 14.51
N LEU A 649 -1.73 34.42 15.54
CA LEU A 649 -0.62 33.80 16.29
C LEU A 649 0.22 32.87 15.42
N LEU A 650 -0.38 32.19 14.44
CA LEU A 650 0.31 31.25 13.55
C LEU A 650 1.00 31.93 12.35
N LEU A 651 0.66 33.18 12.06
CA LEU A 651 1.20 33.88 10.89
C LEU A 651 2.73 34.03 10.91
N PRO A 652 3.39 34.41 12.05
CA PRO A 652 4.85 34.50 12.10
C PRO A 652 5.56 33.18 11.78
N GLN A 653 4.97 32.06 12.21
CA GLN A 653 5.46 30.71 11.90
C GLN A 653 5.33 30.41 10.41
N LEU A 654 4.17 30.73 9.81
CA LEU A 654 3.93 30.52 8.38
C LEU A 654 4.92 31.33 7.52
N ILE A 655 5.18 32.59 7.89
CA ILE A 655 6.18 33.44 7.22
C ILE A 655 7.58 32.85 7.37
N GLY A 656 7.91 32.30 8.55
CA GLY A 656 9.19 31.67 8.83
C GLY A 656 9.47 30.41 8.04
N LEU A 657 8.42 29.74 7.55
CA LEU A 657 8.51 28.52 6.75
C LEU A 657 8.44 28.80 5.23
N ARG A 658 8.51 30.06 4.76
CA ARG A 658 8.32 30.41 3.34
C ARG A 658 9.25 29.69 2.35
N ASP A 659 10.43 29.30 2.80
CA ASP A 659 11.47 28.60 2.05
C ASP A 659 11.64 27.13 2.48
N SER A 660 10.73 26.65 3.34
CA SER A 660 10.68 25.30 3.86
C SER A 660 9.72 24.42 3.05
N ARG A 661 10.04 23.12 2.96
CA ARG A 661 9.11 22.11 2.46
C ARG A 661 7.82 21.97 3.31
N LEU A 662 7.87 22.36 4.58
CA LEU A 662 6.72 22.35 5.50
C LEU A 662 5.77 23.54 5.28
N LEU A 663 6.10 24.53 4.43
CA LEU A 663 5.20 25.66 4.14
C LEU A 663 3.77 25.19 3.82
N TRP A 664 3.67 24.18 2.94
CA TRP A 664 2.39 23.75 2.40
C TRP A 664 1.48 23.08 3.43
N CYS A 665 2.02 22.31 4.37
CA CYS A 665 1.19 21.73 5.43
C CYS A 665 0.69 22.80 6.42
N TRP A 666 1.53 23.77 6.77
CA TRP A 666 1.12 24.88 7.64
C TRP A 666 0.17 25.86 6.94
N LEU A 667 0.33 26.08 5.64
CA LEU A 667 -0.62 26.86 4.84
C LEU A 667 -1.99 26.18 4.78
N LEU A 668 -2.03 24.86 4.57
CA LEU A 668 -3.27 24.08 4.60
C LEU A 668 -3.94 24.15 5.98
N LEU A 669 -3.16 24.06 7.06
CA LEU A 669 -3.66 24.22 8.44
C LEU A 669 -4.29 25.60 8.64
N TRP A 670 -3.58 26.66 8.22
CA TRP A 670 -4.05 28.04 8.31
C TRP A 670 -5.34 28.26 7.51
N MET A 671 -5.41 27.74 6.27
CA MET A 671 -6.63 27.78 5.45
C MET A 671 -7.77 26.96 6.05
N GLY A 672 -7.47 25.83 6.70
CA GLY A 672 -8.45 25.01 7.41
C GLY A 672 -9.10 25.78 8.57
N ILE A 673 -8.30 26.45 9.40
CA ILE A 673 -8.82 27.30 10.50
C ILE A 673 -9.65 28.47 9.93
N ALA A 674 -9.22 29.07 8.82
CA ALA A 674 -9.99 30.12 8.15
C ALA A 674 -11.35 29.59 7.61
N ALA A 675 -11.37 28.39 7.02
CA ALA A 675 -12.60 27.72 6.58
C ALA A 675 -13.50 27.35 7.78
N GLN A 676 -12.92 26.96 8.91
CA GLN A 676 -13.66 26.72 10.15
C GLN A 676 -14.32 28.01 10.64
N THR A 677 -13.56 29.11 10.68
CA THR A 677 -14.07 30.45 11.03
C THR A 677 -15.24 30.86 10.13
N LEU A 678 -15.13 30.62 8.82
CA LEU A 678 -16.20 30.87 7.87
C LEU A 678 -17.45 30.03 8.16
N SER A 679 -17.28 28.75 8.52
CA SER A 679 -18.40 27.88 8.92
C SER A 679 -19.18 28.46 10.10
N TYR A 680 -18.49 28.86 11.18
CA TYR A 680 -19.14 29.48 12.34
C TYR A 680 -19.79 30.83 12.02
N LEU A 681 -19.15 31.64 11.16
CA LEU A 681 -19.73 32.90 10.72
C LEU A 681 -21.05 32.68 9.95
N LEU A 682 -21.11 31.66 9.10
CA LEU A 682 -22.34 31.28 8.39
C LEU A 682 -23.41 30.75 9.34
N GLU A 683 -23.02 29.98 10.36
CA GLU A 683 -23.97 29.49 11.38
C GLU A 683 -24.53 30.59 12.27
N LEU A 684 -23.79 31.67 12.47
CA LEU A 684 -24.20 32.84 13.24
C LEU A 684 -25.34 33.62 12.55
N LEU A 685 -25.35 33.64 11.21
CA LEU A 685 -26.34 34.38 10.44
C LEU A 685 -27.65 33.57 10.32
N PRO A 686 -28.81 34.10 10.77
CA PRO A 686 -30.07 33.35 10.77
C PRO A 686 -30.49 32.80 9.40
N SER A 687 -30.15 33.50 8.31
CA SER A 687 -30.42 33.08 6.93
C SER A 687 -29.53 31.95 6.42
N TRP A 688 -28.38 31.71 7.06
CA TRP A 688 -27.36 30.74 6.64
C TRP A 688 -27.18 29.58 7.63
N ARG A 689 -27.81 29.66 8.81
CA ARG A 689 -27.81 28.60 9.82
C ARG A 689 -28.39 27.30 9.27
N ASN A 690 -27.70 26.18 9.51
CA ASN A 690 -28.06 24.83 9.04
C ASN A 690 -28.21 24.71 7.51
N THR A 691 -27.62 25.61 6.72
CA THR A 691 -27.64 25.51 5.26
C THR A 691 -26.58 24.53 4.74
N HIS A 692 -26.77 24.03 3.53
CA HIS A 692 -25.76 23.21 2.84
C HIS A 692 -24.41 23.93 2.71
N LEU A 693 -24.40 25.27 2.67
CA LEU A 693 -23.19 26.07 2.60
C LEU A 693 -22.40 26.06 3.91
N ALA A 694 -23.07 26.11 5.06
CA ALA A 694 -22.42 25.99 6.36
C ALA A 694 -21.77 24.59 6.52
N ILE A 695 -22.52 23.53 6.19
CA ILE A 695 -22.01 22.14 6.22
C ILE A 695 -20.85 21.95 5.23
N ALA A 696 -20.92 22.58 4.06
CA ALA A 696 -19.85 22.59 3.08
C ALA A 696 -18.57 23.27 3.63
N ALA A 697 -18.70 24.41 4.31
CA ALA A 697 -17.57 25.09 4.95
C ALA A 697 -16.93 24.24 6.07
N LEU A 698 -17.74 23.56 6.90
CA LEU A 698 -17.26 22.61 7.92
C LEU A 698 -16.52 21.42 7.29
N THR A 699 -17.05 20.88 6.19
CA THR A 699 -16.44 19.76 5.44
C THR A 699 -15.11 20.18 4.84
N LEU A 700 -15.05 21.39 4.26
CA LEU A 700 -13.82 21.96 3.72
C LEU A 700 -12.77 22.14 4.81
N SER A 701 -13.16 22.70 5.96
CA SER A 701 -12.28 22.85 7.13
C SER A 701 -11.67 21.53 7.57
N SER A 702 -12.52 20.52 7.82
CA SER A 702 -12.11 19.19 8.27
C SER A 702 -11.18 18.53 7.23
N GLY A 703 -11.47 18.72 5.94
CA GLY A 703 -10.67 18.19 4.84
C GLY A 703 -9.30 18.87 4.70
N LEU A 704 -9.24 20.20 4.84
CA LEU A 704 -7.98 20.95 4.84
C LEU A 704 -7.12 20.63 6.06
N TRP A 705 -7.74 20.42 7.23
CA TRP A 705 -7.04 19.96 8.43
C TRP A 705 -6.43 18.56 8.23
N ALA A 706 -7.19 17.62 7.68
CA ALA A 706 -6.68 16.30 7.31
C ALA A 706 -5.56 16.38 6.27
N ALA A 707 -5.74 17.21 5.24
CA ALA A 707 -4.74 17.45 4.21
C ALA A 707 -3.43 18.01 4.78
N ALA A 708 -3.51 18.95 5.74
CA ALA A 708 -2.37 19.54 6.41
C ALA A 708 -1.50 18.46 7.09
N TRP A 709 -2.09 17.67 7.98
CA TRP A 709 -1.35 16.67 8.76
C TRP A 709 -0.89 15.47 7.93
N CYS A 710 -1.69 15.04 6.95
CA CYS A 710 -1.25 14.02 6.00
C CYS A 710 -0.07 14.50 5.15
N THR A 711 -0.10 15.75 4.67
CA THR A 711 1.02 16.34 3.92
C THR A 711 2.26 16.45 4.79
N HIS A 712 2.12 16.87 6.06
CA HIS A 712 3.20 16.94 7.03
C HIS A 712 3.86 15.56 7.22
N TYR A 713 3.04 14.54 7.53
CA TYR A 713 3.50 13.16 7.69
C TYR A 713 4.26 12.64 6.47
N LEU A 714 3.67 12.80 5.28
CA LEU A 714 4.29 12.36 4.03
C LEU A 714 5.59 13.12 3.74
N THR A 715 5.67 14.41 4.08
CA THR A 715 6.87 15.22 3.86
C THR A 715 8.05 14.72 4.70
N LEU A 716 7.82 14.37 5.97
CA LEU A 716 8.88 13.81 6.84
C LEU A 716 9.33 12.41 6.45
N ARG A 717 8.42 11.60 5.90
CA ARG A 717 8.75 10.25 5.41
C ARG A 717 9.48 10.27 4.06
N GLN A 718 9.37 11.36 3.31
CA GLN A 718 9.97 11.53 2.00
C GLN A 718 11.23 12.41 2.00
N LEU A 719 12.00 12.39 3.08
CA LEU A 719 13.35 12.95 3.12
C LEU A 719 14.20 12.30 2.01
N SER A 720 14.28 12.98 0.88
CA SER A 720 15.02 12.53 -0.28
C SER A 720 16.48 12.93 -0.11
N MET A 721 17.38 11.96 -0.16
CA MET A 721 18.85 12.10 -0.30
C MET A 721 19.30 12.95 -1.51
N HIS A 722 18.36 13.31 -2.39
CA HIS A 722 18.61 14.10 -3.58
C HIS A 722 19.07 15.51 -3.21
N GLY A 723 20.31 15.84 -3.58
CA GLY A 723 20.97 17.12 -3.31
C GLY A 723 22.27 16.99 -2.49
N LEU A 724 22.47 15.84 -1.83
CA LEU A 724 23.72 15.48 -1.19
C LEU A 724 24.52 14.58 -2.13
N VAL A 725 25.18 15.18 -3.12
CA VAL A 725 26.12 14.49 -4.00
C VAL A 725 27.45 15.20 -3.91
N TRP A 726 28.47 14.49 -3.46
CA TRP A 726 29.82 15.01 -3.32
C TRP A 726 30.72 14.37 -4.38
N PRO A 727 31.56 15.15 -5.10
CA PRO A 727 32.45 14.59 -6.10
C PRO A 727 33.55 13.75 -5.44
N LEU A 728 33.81 12.56 -6.01
CA LEU A 728 34.94 11.71 -5.64
C LEU A 728 36.24 12.35 -6.14
N GLN A 729 37.24 12.46 -5.25
CA GLN A 729 38.59 12.86 -5.63
C GLN A 729 39.58 11.74 -5.26
N PRO A 730 40.21 11.08 -6.25
CA PRO A 730 40.97 9.84 -6.01
C PRO A 730 42.35 10.04 -5.34
N ALA A 731 42.89 11.26 -5.32
CA ALA A 731 44.26 11.55 -4.88
C ALA A 731 44.31 12.40 -3.59
N LEU A 732 43.60 11.97 -2.54
CA LEU A 732 43.61 12.64 -1.24
C LEU A 732 44.38 11.83 -0.19
N SER A 733 45.15 12.52 0.65
CA SER A 733 45.73 11.97 1.88
C SER A 733 44.64 11.58 2.90
N GLU A 734 44.99 10.76 3.88
CA GLU A 734 44.04 10.33 4.93
C GLU A 734 43.49 11.52 5.75
N ALA A 735 44.35 12.50 6.05
CA ALA A 735 43.95 13.74 6.74
C ALA A 735 42.96 14.57 5.92
N GLU A 736 43.21 14.72 4.61
CA GLU A 736 42.30 15.44 3.70
C GLU A 736 40.97 14.71 3.51
N ARG A 737 40.98 13.37 3.46
CA ARG A 737 39.74 12.56 3.41
C ARG A 737 38.93 12.76 4.67
N LEU A 738 39.58 12.72 5.84
CA LEU A 738 38.94 12.92 7.14
C LEU A 738 38.33 14.32 7.26
N GLN A 739 39.08 15.36 6.87
CA GLN A 739 38.60 16.74 6.79
C GLN A 739 37.36 16.84 5.89
N ARG A 740 37.44 16.36 4.64
CA ARG A 740 36.32 16.45 3.69
C ARG A 740 35.10 15.68 4.19
N ALA A 741 35.30 14.52 4.81
CA ALA A 741 34.21 13.75 5.39
C ALA A 741 33.47 14.55 6.48
N PHE A 742 34.20 15.20 7.38
CA PHE A 742 33.64 16.09 8.40
C PHE A 742 32.87 17.27 7.77
N GLN A 743 33.51 18.00 6.84
CA GLN A 743 32.90 19.15 6.16
C GLN A 743 31.61 18.77 5.43
N HIS A 744 31.62 17.65 4.69
CA HIS A 744 30.46 17.15 3.96
C HIS A 744 29.35 16.62 4.89
N CYS A 745 29.70 16.02 6.03
CA CYS A 745 28.71 15.61 7.04
C CYS A 745 28.00 16.82 7.65
N TYR A 746 28.74 17.84 8.06
CA TYR A 746 28.17 19.08 8.61
C TYR A 746 27.31 19.80 7.57
N ALA A 747 27.85 20.03 6.36
CA ALA A 747 27.14 20.65 5.26
C ALA A 747 25.87 19.87 4.89
N GLY A 748 25.93 18.53 4.93
CA GLY A 748 24.78 17.67 4.69
C GLY A 748 23.67 17.85 5.73
N CYS A 749 24.02 17.87 7.00
CA CYS A 749 23.08 18.14 8.09
C CYS A 749 22.45 19.53 7.97
N TYR A 750 23.27 20.56 7.71
CA TYR A 750 22.80 21.93 7.51
C TYR A 750 21.84 22.05 6.32
N ARG A 751 22.19 21.49 5.16
CA ARG A 751 21.34 21.50 3.95
C ARG A 751 20.00 20.81 4.18
N LEU A 752 19.99 19.68 4.89
CA LEU A 752 18.75 18.97 5.18
C LEU A 752 17.86 19.76 6.15
N LEU A 753 18.44 20.35 7.19
CA LEU A 753 17.72 21.23 8.12
C LEU A 753 17.14 22.44 7.36
N HIS A 754 17.96 23.13 6.57
CA HIS A 754 17.53 24.28 5.76
C HIS A 754 16.41 23.92 4.78
N THR A 755 16.54 22.81 4.04
CA THR A 755 15.55 22.39 3.04
C THR A 755 14.20 22.04 3.66
N LEU A 756 14.21 21.39 4.83
CA LEU A 756 12.98 20.92 5.46
C LEU A 756 12.36 21.96 6.39
N TYR A 757 13.16 22.73 7.13
CA TYR A 757 12.71 23.63 8.19
C TYR A 757 12.93 25.12 7.89
N GLY A 758 13.57 25.46 6.77
CA GLY A 758 13.72 26.83 6.28
C GLY A 758 15.00 27.51 6.79
N SER A 759 15.25 28.73 6.29
CA SER A 759 16.48 29.47 6.58
C SER A 759 16.59 29.90 8.04
N ARG A 760 15.50 30.32 8.69
CA ARG A 760 15.53 30.83 10.08
C ARG A 760 16.04 29.78 11.08
N ARG A 761 15.56 28.54 10.96
CA ARG A 761 16.00 27.44 11.84
C ARG A 761 17.42 27.01 11.54
N ALA A 762 17.81 27.01 10.27
CA ALA A 762 19.20 26.78 9.89
C ALA A 762 20.15 27.87 10.43
N GLN A 763 19.71 29.13 10.47
CA GLN A 763 20.47 30.23 11.06
C GLN A 763 20.58 30.09 12.59
N ALA A 764 19.51 29.70 13.28
CA ALA A 764 19.56 29.43 14.72
C ALA A 764 20.52 28.29 15.09
N LEU A 765 20.72 27.31 14.19
CA LEU A 765 21.79 26.31 14.34
C LEU A 765 23.16 26.98 14.24
N ASP A 766 23.38 27.81 13.21
CA ASP A 766 24.64 28.53 12.97
C ASP A 766 25.04 29.38 14.18
N ASP A 767 24.14 30.25 14.66
CA ASP A 767 24.40 31.14 15.79
C ASP A 767 24.78 30.36 17.06
N ARG A 768 24.10 29.23 17.30
CA ARG A 768 24.37 28.39 18.48
C ARG A 768 25.70 27.65 18.34
N MET A 769 26.03 27.20 17.13
CA MET A 769 27.29 26.55 16.83
C MET A 769 28.47 27.53 16.93
N ASP A 770 28.30 28.79 16.55
CA ASP A 770 29.31 29.86 16.72
C ASP A 770 29.63 30.14 18.18
N VAL A 771 28.60 30.25 19.03
CA VAL A 771 28.79 30.41 20.48
C VAL A 771 29.52 29.20 21.06
N LEU A 772 29.17 27.98 20.64
CA LEU A 772 29.85 26.77 21.09
C LEU A 772 31.31 26.70 20.60
N ALA A 773 31.57 27.07 19.36
CA ALA A 773 32.92 27.11 18.80
C ALA A 773 33.82 28.10 19.56
N ALA A 774 33.30 29.28 19.89
CA ALA A 774 34.00 30.29 20.66
C ALA A 774 34.24 29.87 22.12
N THR A 775 33.24 29.26 22.78
CA THR A 775 33.34 28.87 24.19
C THR A 775 34.18 27.61 24.42
N ALA A 776 34.14 26.64 23.49
CA ALA A 776 34.88 25.40 23.58
C ALA A 776 36.26 25.45 22.90
N ASN A 777 36.62 26.58 22.28
CA ASN A 777 37.86 26.82 21.56
C ASN A 777 38.18 25.71 20.54
N TRP A 778 37.24 25.45 19.64
CA TRP A 778 37.33 24.32 18.70
C TRP A 778 38.38 24.48 17.59
N ASP A 779 38.93 25.69 17.39
CA ASP A 779 39.76 26.03 16.21
C ASP A 779 39.05 25.69 14.88
N ILE A 780 37.72 25.78 14.87
CA ILE A 780 36.84 25.53 13.71
C ILE A 780 35.84 26.68 13.67
N THR A 781 35.67 27.30 12.50
CA THR A 781 34.63 28.30 12.25
C THR A 781 33.58 27.73 11.31
N LEU A 782 32.32 27.86 11.67
CA LEU A 782 31.18 27.35 10.92
C LEU A 782 30.45 28.56 10.32
N ASP A 783 30.17 28.53 9.03
CA ASP A 783 29.41 29.58 8.33
C ASP A 783 28.45 28.88 7.37
N ARG A 784 27.22 28.67 7.83
CA ARG A 784 26.17 27.96 7.10
C ARG A 784 26.57 26.55 6.69
N GLU A 785 26.83 26.31 5.41
CA GLU A 785 27.29 25.03 4.88
C GLU A 785 28.82 24.95 4.77
N GLN A 786 29.53 26.04 5.02
CA GLN A 786 30.99 26.11 4.96
C GLN A 786 31.60 25.86 6.33
N VAL A 787 32.66 25.06 6.35
CA VAL A 787 33.40 24.73 7.56
C VAL A 787 34.86 25.02 7.30
N ARG A 788 35.43 25.98 8.04
CA ARG A 788 36.85 26.30 7.97
C ARG A 788 37.55 25.78 9.22
N ILE A 789 38.64 25.07 9.01
CA ILE A 789 39.39 24.38 10.05
C ILE A 789 40.70 25.12 10.22
N GLY A 790 41.05 25.46 11.46
CA GLY A 790 42.26 26.17 11.79
C GLY A 790 43.52 25.35 11.53
N PRO A 791 44.65 26.02 11.22
CA PRO A 791 45.89 25.34 10.85
C PRO A 791 46.48 24.51 11.99
N ALA A 792 46.21 24.88 13.26
CA ALA A 792 46.72 24.14 14.41
C ALA A 792 46.05 22.76 14.53
N LEU A 793 44.74 22.68 14.30
CA LEU A 793 44.03 21.40 14.26
C LEU A 793 44.43 20.56 13.03
N MET A 794 44.59 21.18 11.86
CA MET A 794 44.96 20.51 10.62
C MET A 794 46.33 19.81 10.66
N MET A 795 47.28 20.37 11.40
CA MET A 795 48.63 19.81 11.57
C MET A 795 48.74 18.79 12.71
N GLY A 796 47.67 18.58 13.49
CA GLY A 796 47.64 17.65 14.62
C GLY A 796 47.50 16.17 14.19
N PRO A 797 47.71 15.21 15.12
CA PRO A 797 47.49 13.78 14.86
C PRO A 797 46.05 13.47 14.41
N LEU A 798 45.88 12.48 13.52
CA LEU A 798 44.57 12.10 12.95
C LEU A 798 43.52 11.77 14.02
N GLU A 799 43.92 11.11 15.11
CA GLU A 799 43.04 10.77 16.23
C GLU A 799 42.49 12.04 16.92
N GLN A 800 43.34 13.06 17.11
CA GLN A 800 42.94 14.34 17.70
C GLN A 800 42.01 15.13 16.77
N GLN A 801 42.27 15.08 15.46
CA GLN A 801 41.38 15.65 14.45
C GLN A 801 40.01 14.97 14.47
N GLY A 802 39.99 13.63 14.41
CA GLY A 802 38.77 12.81 14.45
C GLY A 802 37.93 13.06 15.71
N ALA A 803 38.58 13.10 16.88
CA ALA A 803 37.91 13.40 18.15
C ALA A 803 37.25 14.79 18.17
N ARG A 804 37.92 15.81 17.61
CA ARG A 804 37.36 17.17 17.51
C ARG A 804 36.22 17.26 16.51
N TYR A 805 36.35 16.64 15.34
CA TYR A 805 35.27 16.57 14.34
C TYR A 805 34.05 15.83 14.89
N ALA A 806 34.26 14.74 15.63
CA ALA A 806 33.21 14.01 16.32
C ALA A 806 32.51 14.89 17.35
N GLU A 807 33.25 15.68 18.12
CA GLU A 807 32.69 16.62 19.09
C GLU A 807 31.78 17.65 18.42
N VAL A 808 32.25 18.33 17.38
CA VAL A 808 31.46 19.32 16.66
C VAL A 808 30.18 18.69 16.10
N LEU A 809 30.27 17.54 15.44
CA LEU A 809 29.10 16.84 14.91
C LEU A 809 28.13 16.36 16.00
N ARG A 810 28.61 15.96 17.19
CA ARG A 810 27.74 15.62 18.32
C ARG A 810 26.90 16.82 18.73
N TYR A 811 27.50 18.01 18.87
CA TYR A 811 26.77 19.24 19.21
C TYR A 811 25.84 19.69 18.07
N THR A 812 26.26 19.54 16.80
CA THR A 812 25.40 19.81 15.65
C THR A 812 24.15 18.94 15.68
N VAL A 813 24.30 17.61 15.84
CA VAL A 813 23.18 16.68 15.89
C VAL A 813 22.29 16.93 17.11
N ALA A 814 22.87 17.23 18.28
CA ALA A 814 22.10 17.56 19.49
C ALA A 814 21.28 18.84 19.32
N THR A 815 21.85 19.87 18.69
CA THR A 815 21.13 21.13 18.40
C THR A 815 20.01 20.89 17.39
N ILE A 816 20.25 20.08 16.36
CA ILE A 816 19.21 19.67 15.40
C ILE A 816 18.12 18.85 16.10
N GLU A 817 18.46 17.98 17.05
CA GLU A 817 17.50 17.19 17.83
C GLU A 817 16.57 18.08 18.66
N GLU A 818 17.11 19.12 19.31
CA GLU A 818 16.32 20.09 20.08
C GLU A 818 15.36 20.90 19.19
N GLN A 819 15.79 21.27 17.97
CA GLN A 819 15.00 22.09 17.06
C GLN A 819 13.98 21.29 16.22
N ALA A 820 14.35 20.10 15.78
CA ALA A 820 13.63 19.32 14.77
C ALA A 820 13.24 17.89 15.20
N GLY A 821 13.78 17.41 16.33
CA GLY A 821 13.46 16.12 16.92
C GLY A 821 14.53 15.04 16.66
N ALA A 822 14.59 14.07 17.58
CA ALA A 822 15.61 13.01 17.58
C ALA A 822 15.58 12.12 16.33
N THR A 823 14.40 11.92 15.75
CA THR A 823 14.24 11.08 14.55
C THR A 823 14.76 11.80 13.31
N PHE A 824 14.51 13.11 13.19
CA PHE A 824 15.05 13.91 12.10
C PHE A 824 16.56 14.04 12.20
N ALA A 825 17.09 14.40 13.37
CA ALA A 825 18.54 14.57 13.59
C ALA A 825 19.33 13.31 13.19
N ARG A 826 18.84 12.13 13.61
CA ARG A 826 19.44 10.83 13.24
C ARG A 826 19.38 10.55 11.74
N ARG A 827 18.23 10.79 11.10
CA ARG A 827 18.09 10.63 9.65
C ARG A 827 18.98 11.59 8.88
N ALA A 828 19.15 12.82 9.38
CA ALA A 828 19.97 13.84 8.74
C ALA A 828 21.46 13.46 8.76
N ILE A 829 21.99 13.01 9.91
CA ILE A 829 23.39 12.57 9.99
C ILE A 829 23.63 11.27 9.22
N GLN A 830 22.67 10.34 9.24
CA GLN A 830 22.73 9.13 8.43
C GLN A 830 22.78 9.47 6.93
N ALA A 831 21.89 10.34 6.47
CA ALA A 831 21.85 10.81 5.11
C ALA A 831 23.13 11.55 4.70
N ALA A 832 23.70 12.36 5.59
CA ALA A 832 24.94 13.08 5.32
C ALA A 832 26.13 12.12 5.16
N TYR A 833 26.19 11.07 5.97
CA TYR A 833 27.18 10.00 5.87
C TYR A 833 27.02 9.15 4.59
N ASP A 834 25.79 8.75 4.29
CA ASP A 834 25.45 7.94 3.11
C ASP A 834 25.73 8.64 1.78
N ALA A 835 25.76 9.98 1.81
CA ALA A 835 26.13 10.80 0.67
C ALA A 835 27.64 10.89 0.43
N LEU A 836 28.49 10.54 1.42
CA LEU A 836 29.94 10.63 1.29
C LEU A 836 30.47 9.69 0.20
N PRO A 837 31.47 10.09 -0.58
CA PRO A 837 32.20 9.14 -1.42
C PRO A 837 32.89 8.09 -0.53
N TRP A 838 33.10 6.90 -1.08
CA TRP A 838 33.51 5.73 -0.28
C TRP A 838 34.81 5.95 0.53
N PRO A 839 35.90 6.55 0.01
CA PRO A 839 37.13 6.76 0.78
C PRO A 839 36.96 7.68 2.00
N GLU A 840 36.21 8.77 1.85
CA GLU A 840 35.87 9.72 2.91
C GLU A 840 34.93 9.08 3.94
N ARG A 841 34.01 8.24 3.48
CA ARG A 841 33.10 7.47 4.33
C ARG A 841 33.83 6.51 5.25
N GLU A 842 34.80 5.77 4.72
CA GLU A 842 35.68 4.90 5.51
C GLU A 842 36.43 5.71 6.58
N ALA A 843 37.13 6.78 6.17
CA ALA A 843 37.89 7.62 7.10
C ALA A 843 37.04 8.14 8.28
N ALA A 844 35.82 8.60 7.99
CA ALA A 844 34.90 9.05 9.04
C ALA A 844 34.36 7.88 9.90
N GLY A 845 34.13 6.72 9.30
CA GLY A 845 33.78 5.47 9.98
C GLY A 845 34.78 5.07 11.07
N TRP A 846 36.08 5.24 10.79
CA TRP A 846 37.17 4.87 11.70
C TRP A 846 37.52 5.96 12.74
N GLN A 847 37.46 7.25 12.36
CA GLN A 847 38.04 8.31 13.19
C GLN A 847 36.99 9.25 13.82
N ILE A 848 35.80 9.40 13.23
CA ILE A 848 34.78 10.35 13.69
C ILE A 848 33.67 9.63 14.48
N PHE A 849 33.10 8.58 13.90
CA PHE A 849 31.88 7.97 14.45
C PHE A 849 32.03 6.99 15.61
N PRO A 850 33.16 6.28 15.85
CA PRO A 850 33.22 5.29 16.94
C PRO A 850 32.92 5.87 18.33
N ASN A 851 33.20 7.15 18.52
CA ASN A 851 33.03 7.87 19.78
C ASN A 851 31.77 8.77 19.82
N THR A 852 30.76 8.50 18.98
CA THR A 852 29.48 9.22 19.00
C THR A 852 28.32 8.31 19.45
N PRO A 853 27.29 8.85 20.14
CA PRO A 853 26.16 8.07 20.66
C PRO A 853 25.40 7.30 19.57
N TRP A 854 25.38 7.87 18.37
CA TRP A 854 24.73 7.35 17.18
C TRP A 854 25.69 6.58 16.27
N GLY A 855 27.00 6.64 16.50
CA GLY A 855 28.00 5.93 15.73
C GLY A 855 27.94 4.42 15.90
N GLY A 856 27.52 3.94 17.07
CA GLY A 856 27.22 2.52 17.27
C GLY A 856 25.99 2.04 16.48
N ASP A 857 24.99 2.89 16.28
CA ASP A 857 23.80 2.58 15.47
C ASP A 857 24.05 2.81 13.98
N LEU A 858 24.88 3.77 13.59
CA LEU A 858 25.33 3.97 12.20
C LEU A 858 26.30 2.85 11.81
N SER A 859 27.28 2.49 12.64
CA SER A 859 28.15 1.32 12.44
C SER A 859 27.37 -0.01 12.44
N ARG A 860 26.24 -0.11 13.16
CA ARG A 860 25.33 -1.28 13.13
C ARG A 860 24.29 -1.24 12.00
N ALA A 861 23.79 -0.07 11.61
CA ALA A 861 22.90 0.12 10.45
C ALA A 861 23.67 0.00 9.12
N PHE A 862 24.96 0.33 9.14
CA PHE A 862 25.98 0.01 8.15
C PHE A 862 26.82 -1.20 8.55
N GLY A 863 26.30 -2.00 9.48
CA GLY A 863 26.85 -3.30 9.87
C GLY A 863 26.71 -4.33 8.76
N ASP A 864 26.90 -3.91 7.51
CA ASP A 864 27.30 -4.74 6.41
C ASP A 864 28.83 -4.95 6.49
N VAL A 865 29.28 -5.43 7.65
CA VAL A 865 30.47 -6.30 7.74
C VAL A 865 30.39 -7.36 6.64
N ARG A 866 29.17 -7.79 6.32
CA ARG A 866 28.83 -8.60 5.15
C ARG A 866 29.20 -7.93 3.82
N GLU A 867 28.69 -6.74 3.49
CA GLU A 867 28.99 -6.09 2.19
C GLU A 867 30.45 -5.63 2.03
N ALA A 868 31.16 -5.33 3.12
CA ALA A 868 32.60 -5.07 3.12
C ALA A 868 33.43 -6.35 2.89
N ARG A 869 33.10 -7.45 3.58
CA ARG A 869 33.71 -8.78 3.35
C ARG A 869 33.39 -9.34 1.98
N LEU A 870 32.17 -9.12 1.49
CA LEU A 870 31.76 -9.46 0.13
C LEU A 870 32.63 -8.77 -0.92
N ARG A 871 32.95 -7.49 -0.69
CA ARG A 871 33.84 -6.74 -1.57
C ARG A 871 35.29 -7.19 -1.48
N LEU A 872 35.78 -7.49 -0.28
CA LEU A 872 37.12 -8.07 -0.08
C LEU A 872 37.25 -9.42 -0.78
N LEU A 873 36.29 -10.33 -0.57
CA LEU A 873 36.31 -11.66 -1.18
C LEU A 873 36.20 -11.62 -2.70
N ARG A 874 35.47 -10.64 -3.27
CA ARG A 874 35.46 -10.43 -4.73
C ARG A 874 36.79 -9.94 -5.32
N GLN A 875 37.68 -9.41 -4.48
CA GLN A 875 39.01 -8.97 -4.91
C GLN A 875 40.05 -10.10 -4.82
N VAL A 876 39.72 -11.19 -4.14
CA VAL A 876 40.56 -12.39 -4.04
C VAL A 876 40.37 -13.23 -5.30
N GLU A 877 41.47 -13.50 -6.01
CA GLU A 877 41.45 -14.15 -7.33
C GLU A 877 40.73 -15.50 -7.35
N ILE A 878 40.94 -16.35 -6.33
CA ILE A 878 40.31 -17.68 -6.24
C ILE A 878 38.78 -17.64 -6.08
N PHE A 879 38.22 -16.53 -5.61
CA PHE A 879 36.76 -16.36 -5.41
C PHE A 879 36.09 -15.54 -6.50
N THR A 880 36.81 -15.17 -7.57
CA THR A 880 36.26 -14.38 -8.68
C THR A 880 35.20 -15.13 -9.48
N ALA A 881 35.24 -16.46 -9.50
CA ALA A 881 34.26 -17.32 -10.17
C ALA A 881 33.01 -17.62 -9.31
N CYS A 882 33.02 -17.25 -8.03
CA CYS A 882 31.93 -17.50 -7.11
C CYS A 882 30.75 -16.55 -7.34
N ASP A 883 29.53 -17.08 -7.23
CA ASP A 883 28.33 -16.26 -7.39
C ASP A 883 28.04 -15.39 -6.15
N ASP A 884 27.08 -14.48 -6.29
CA ASP A 884 26.71 -13.54 -5.22
C ASP A 884 26.26 -14.24 -3.92
N HIS A 885 25.81 -15.49 -4.00
CA HIS A 885 25.38 -16.28 -2.85
C HIS A 885 26.56 -17.00 -2.18
N GLU A 886 27.48 -17.58 -2.95
CA GLU A 886 28.69 -18.24 -2.47
C GLU A 886 29.64 -17.26 -1.76
N ILE A 887 29.83 -16.06 -2.33
CA ILE A 887 30.63 -15.02 -1.69
C ILE A 887 29.94 -14.56 -0.39
N GLN A 888 28.60 -14.57 -0.31
CA GLN A 888 27.87 -14.27 0.93
C GLN A 888 28.08 -15.31 2.03
N GLU A 889 28.16 -16.59 1.67
CA GLU A 889 28.47 -17.65 2.63
C GLU A 889 29.92 -17.56 3.12
N LEU A 890 30.88 -17.36 2.21
CA LEU A 890 32.30 -17.13 2.56
C LEU A 890 32.45 -15.89 3.47
N ALA A 891 31.75 -14.81 3.16
CA ALA A 891 31.75 -13.58 3.99
C ALA A 891 31.22 -13.84 5.40
N SER A 892 30.28 -14.77 5.55
CA SER A 892 29.70 -15.16 6.84
C SER A 892 30.60 -16.09 7.65
N ALA A 893 31.49 -16.85 6.99
CA ALA A 893 32.43 -17.78 7.61
C ALA A 893 33.79 -17.14 7.98
N LEU A 894 34.11 -15.96 7.46
CA LEU A 894 35.31 -15.20 7.81
C LEU A 894 35.35 -14.83 9.30
N GLU A 895 36.40 -15.30 9.99
CA GLU A 895 36.76 -14.88 11.34
C GLU A 895 37.83 -13.80 11.29
N ALA A 896 37.53 -12.60 11.79
CA ALA A 896 38.48 -11.50 11.84
C ALA A 896 39.51 -11.72 12.96
N ARG A 897 40.80 -11.58 12.64
CA ARG A 897 41.90 -11.63 13.61
C ARG A 897 42.83 -10.45 13.44
N THR A 898 43.01 -9.67 14.50
CA THR A 898 43.96 -8.56 14.55
C THR A 898 45.26 -9.02 15.18
N VAL A 899 46.39 -8.67 14.57
CA VAL A 899 47.72 -9.15 14.95
C VAL A 899 48.67 -7.96 15.08
N ALA A 900 49.56 -7.99 16.07
CA ALA A 900 50.52 -6.92 16.31
C ALA A 900 51.71 -7.00 15.31
N ALA A 901 52.32 -5.86 14.99
CA ALA A 901 53.47 -5.81 14.10
C ALA A 901 54.64 -6.69 14.61
N GLY A 902 55.20 -7.51 13.73
CA GLY A 902 56.30 -8.43 14.04
C GLY A 902 55.89 -9.77 14.67
N GLN A 903 54.59 -10.01 14.90
CA GLN A 903 54.08 -11.29 15.38
C GLN A 903 54.02 -12.32 14.25
N MET A 904 54.56 -13.52 14.50
CA MET A 904 54.56 -14.61 13.52
C MET A 904 53.16 -15.22 13.38
N LEU A 905 52.62 -15.20 12.15
CA LEU A 905 51.27 -15.70 11.82
C LEU A 905 51.25 -17.22 11.57
N LEU A 906 52.22 -17.70 10.78
CA LEU A 906 52.41 -19.11 10.42
C LEU A 906 53.90 -19.44 10.44
N ALA A 907 54.25 -20.59 11.00
CA ALA A 907 55.62 -21.10 10.99
C ALA A 907 55.82 -22.06 9.80
N ALA A 908 57.00 -22.01 9.18
CA ALA A 908 57.35 -22.91 8.09
C ALA A 908 57.25 -24.39 8.53
N GLY A 909 56.56 -25.21 7.73
CA GLY A 909 56.38 -26.65 8.00
C GLY A 909 55.15 -27.02 8.85
N VAL A 910 54.35 -26.04 9.29
CA VAL A 910 53.09 -26.29 10.02
C VAL A 910 51.91 -26.26 9.04
N ILE A 911 51.04 -27.27 9.11
CA ILE A 911 49.82 -27.33 8.30
C ILE A 911 48.86 -26.22 8.79
N PRO A 912 48.44 -25.28 7.92
CA PRO A 912 47.56 -24.20 8.32
C PRO A 912 46.17 -24.74 8.71
N SER A 913 45.56 -24.14 9.73
CA SER A 913 44.21 -24.51 10.19
C SER A 913 43.08 -23.97 9.30
N GLY A 914 43.42 -23.21 8.26
CA GLY A 914 42.48 -22.57 7.34
C GLY A 914 43.17 -21.55 6.44
N LEU A 915 42.40 -21.00 5.50
CA LEU A 915 42.82 -19.95 4.57
C LEU A 915 42.79 -18.58 5.25
N TRP A 916 43.84 -17.79 5.05
CA TRP A 916 43.92 -16.42 5.55
C TRP A 916 43.83 -15.41 4.40
N VAL A 917 43.08 -14.34 4.63
CA VAL A 917 42.92 -13.22 3.69
C VAL A 917 43.38 -11.94 4.39
N VAL A 918 44.24 -11.16 3.76
CA VAL A 918 44.68 -9.88 4.30
C VAL A 918 43.56 -8.85 4.10
N GLU A 919 42.89 -8.46 5.18
CA GLU A 919 41.85 -7.42 5.15
C GLU A 919 42.46 -6.00 5.19
N ALA A 920 43.52 -5.82 5.97
CA ALA A 920 44.28 -4.58 6.11
C ALA A 920 45.69 -4.84 6.70
N GLY A 921 46.67 -4.02 6.34
CA GLY A 921 48.08 -4.15 6.77
C GLY A 921 48.96 -4.89 5.75
N GLU A 922 50.23 -5.09 6.11
CA GLU A 922 51.24 -5.77 5.29
C GLU A 922 51.75 -7.02 6.02
N VAL A 923 51.86 -8.14 5.30
CA VAL A 923 52.37 -9.40 5.84
C VAL A 923 53.63 -9.80 5.10
N ALA A 924 54.76 -9.80 5.81
CA ALA A 924 56.05 -10.24 5.26
C ALA A 924 56.18 -11.77 5.30
N VAL A 925 56.40 -12.38 4.14
CA VAL A 925 56.71 -13.81 3.99
C VAL A 925 58.22 -13.97 3.98
N LYS A 926 58.76 -14.72 4.95
CA LYS A 926 60.21 -14.97 5.07
C LYS A 926 60.53 -16.45 4.99
N GLN A 927 61.61 -16.79 4.31
CA GLN A 927 62.22 -18.11 4.34
C GLN A 927 63.59 -17.97 5.01
N GLY A 928 63.70 -18.43 6.26
CA GLY A 928 64.83 -18.06 7.12
C GLY A 928 64.81 -16.56 7.45
N ASP A 929 65.95 -15.89 7.32
CA ASP A 929 66.08 -14.43 7.52
C ASP A 929 65.83 -13.60 6.25
N THR A 930 65.64 -14.25 5.10
CA THR A 930 65.40 -13.60 3.81
C THR A 930 63.92 -13.36 3.55
N LEU A 931 63.58 -12.11 3.22
CA LEU A 931 62.24 -11.70 2.77
C LEU A 931 61.98 -12.22 1.36
N VAL A 932 60.89 -12.97 1.18
CA VAL A 932 60.52 -13.63 -0.07
C VAL A 932 59.39 -12.90 -0.77
N ALA A 933 58.39 -12.41 -0.02
CA ALA A 933 57.27 -11.64 -0.54
C ALA A 933 56.63 -10.76 0.54
N GLU A 934 55.90 -9.73 0.12
CA GLU A 934 55.05 -8.90 0.98
C GLU A 934 53.61 -8.99 0.47
N LEU A 935 52.72 -9.43 1.34
CA LEU A 935 51.30 -9.61 1.03
C LEU A 935 50.48 -8.41 1.50
N HIS A 936 49.58 -7.97 0.63
CA HIS A 936 48.75 -6.78 0.78
C HIS A 936 47.26 -7.14 0.79
N ARG A 937 46.40 -6.13 0.98
CA ARG A 937 44.95 -6.31 1.05
C ARG A 937 44.39 -7.08 -0.15
N GLY A 938 43.61 -8.11 0.13
CA GLY A 938 42.98 -8.98 -0.88
C GLY A 938 43.83 -10.17 -1.30
N GLU A 939 45.09 -10.25 -0.85
CA GLU A 939 45.95 -11.41 -1.07
C GLU A 939 45.79 -12.44 0.05
N ILE A 940 46.07 -13.70 -0.28
CA ILE A 940 45.79 -14.86 0.56
C ILE A 940 47.05 -15.66 0.87
N PHE A 941 47.03 -16.38 2.00
CA PHE A 941 48.10 -17.29 2.39
C PHE A 941 47.59 -18.43 3.27
N GLY A 942 48.32 -19.53 3.32
CA GLY A 942 47.89 -20.76 4.02
C GLY A 942 47.06 -21.71 3.16
N GLU A 943 47.11 -21.60 1.83
CA GLU A 943 46.59 -22.62 0.91
C GLU A 943 47.42 -23.91 1.03
N VAL A 944 46.74 -25.06 1.10
CA VAL A 944 47.40 -26.37 1.03
C VAL A 944 47.67 -26.64 -0.46
N GLY A 945 48.87 -26.30 -0.92
CA GLY A 945 49.38 -26.79 -2.20
C GLY A 945 49.64 -28.30 -2.11
N GLU A 946 49.16 -29.01 -3.14
CA GLU A 946 49.20 -30.47 -3.44
C GLU A 946 49.89 -31.44 -2.47
#